data_AF-N9C1M7-F1
#
_entry.id   AF-N9C1M7-F1
#
_cell.length_a   1.000
_cell.length_b   1.000
_cell.length_c   1.000
_cell.angle_alpha   90.00
_cell.angle_beta   90.00
_cell.angle_gamma   90.00
#
_symmetry.space_group_name_H-M   'P 1'
#
loop_
_entity.id
_entity.type
_entity.pdbx_description
1 polymer ?
#
loop_
_entity_poly.entity_id
_entity_poly.type
_entity_poly.pdbx_seq_one_letter_code
_entity_poly.pdbx_strand_id
1 'polypeptide(L)'
;KQAATEEQLKSVSDVAQNANKGWNVKSDSTLASTQVKPEDTVDIGLANDEKNLKVAATNSNGTTTIDFSLSKDLLLDSVNAGGTVIDKSGLRFVDPITGLPLSNTPSISLGGINAGNQIISNVAPGKNGTDAVNVNQLNDVKAIAEEGWVFTTATSGKGQTVNSSLQTIKPNQRFTMISGDNVELIQNGDKVTVTTTPEVNFDKVTVGNVVIDKTTNKITGVEAGTIAANSKDVVNGSQLHDLGSGVQNIIGGNTTYDPNTGTYTNNNIGDTGQNNINDAIKSINDTAQNANKGWTVSTNGQNASQVKPTDTVDFANKDGNIKVNNTGNNITVDLAKDIQVDSVKAGDTTVNNNGLTINGGPSVTKNGIDAAGNKVTGVAEGSIAQGSKDAVNGSQIHDIIGDGAFQGGDGNTITNIGGTGATNINDAIGSINQKAGQHSTVEAGQNITVKESTNSNGGKEYTVATADDVKFNSVTSNTVTANNVKVGDVNIDQNGINAGNHKITNVAPGEISSTSKDAVNGSQLNTSNQYIVNSLGGGAKYENGQFTGPTYNVNNGSYNNVGDALGALNQADINLGNRITNLGDRLEQVFYNVNGRIDDVEKKANAGIASAMALEGAPFVAGKFTYAVGAAYHGGENAVGATLRKTADNGRWSITGGVAAASQGDPSVRVGISGVID
;
A
#
# COMPACT_ATOMS: atom_id res chain seq x y z
N LYS A 1 114.81 -141.53 44.35
CA LYS A 1 114.90 -142.01 42.94
C LYS A 1 113.50 -141.87 42.33
N GLN A 2 113.21 -140.96 41.39
CA GLN A 2 113.97 -139.77 40.96
C GLN A 2 113.67 -138.62 41.94
N ALA A 3 114.71 -138.16 42.66
CA ALA A 3 114.61 -136.94 43.45
C ALA A 3 114.66 -135.77 42.46
N ALA A 4 113.73 -134.82 42.57
CA ALA A 4 113.75 -133.59 41.79
C ALA A 4 115.10 -132.89 42.00
N THR A 5 115.71 -132.46 40.90
CA THR A 5 117.01 -131.79 40.94
C THR A 5 116.86 -130.36 41.49
N GLU A 6 117.94 -129.82 42.05
CA GLU A 6 117.99 -128.47 42.62
C GLU A 6 117.54 -127.39 41.60
N GLU A 7 117.73 -127.63 40.30
CA GLU A 7 117.21 -126.78 39.21
C GLU A 7 115.69 -126.85 39.00
N GLN A 8 115.05 -128.00 39.24
CA GLN A 8 113.60 -128.14 39.12
C GLN A 8 112.86 -127.51 40.31
N LEU A 9 113.45 -127.52 41.51
CA LEU A 9 112.92 -126.77 42.66
C LEU A 9 113.16 -125.25 42.52
N LYS A 10 114.22 -124.84 41.82
CA LYS A 10 114.48 -123.43 41.50
C LYS A 10 113.51 -122.87 40.43
N SER A 11 113.14 -123.64 39.40
CA SER A 11 112.19 -123.16 38.38
C SER A 11 110.76 -122.98 38.92
N VAL A 12 110.32 -123.80 39.88
CA VAL A 12 109.02 -123.63 40.53
C VAL A 12 109.02 -122.43 41.47
N SER A 13 110.14 -122.13 42.15
CA SER A 13 110.31 -120.91 42.95
C SER A 13 110.35 -119.64 42.08
N ASP A 14 111.01 -119.67 40.92
CA ASP A 14 111.10 -118.51 40.01
C ASP A 14 109.77 -118.22 39.30
N VAL A 15 108.96 -119.25 39.01
CA VAL A 15 107.59 -119.08 38.48
C VAL A 15 106.66 -118.52 39.57
N ALA A 16 106.75 -119.00 40.82
CA ALA A 16 105.96 -118.46 41.93
C ALA A 16 106.33 -117.02 42.31
N GLN A 17 107.60 -116.61 42.18
CA GLN A 17 108.03 -115.23 42.46
C GLN A 17 107.71 -114.24 41.31
N ASN A 18 107.63 -114.70 40.06
CA ASN A 18 107.21 -113.83 38.95
C ASN A 18 105.68 -113.73 38.80
N ALA A 19 104.91 -114.72 39.27
CA ALA A 19 103.44 -114.63 39.28
C ALA A 19 102.89 -113.57 40.27
N ASN A 20 103.69 -113.13 41.26
CA ASN A 20 103.26 -112.21 42.33
C ASN A 20 103.60 -110.72 42.11
N LYS A 21 104.06 -110.30 40.91
CA LYS A 21 104.54 -108.92 40.68
C LYS A 21 103.49 -107.89 40.26
N GLY A 22 102.25 -108.28 39.92
CA GLY A 22 101.17 -107.34 39.53
C GLY A 22 101.53 -106.41 38.36
N TRP A 23 100.66 -105.46 38.02
CA TRP A 23 100.87 -104.45 36.96
C TRP A 23 100.32 -103.08 37.37
N ASN A 24 100.87 -102.00 36.83
CA ASN A 24 100.45 -100.63 37.20
C ASN A 24 99.42 -100.10 36.20
N VAL A 25 98.38 -99.44 36.71
CA VAL A 25 97.42 -98.66 35.88
C VAL A 25 97.59 -97.17 36.17
N LYS A 26 97.53 -96.36 35.10
CA LYS A 26 97.40 -94.90 35.14
C LYS A 26 96.26 -94.49 34.22
N SER A 27 95.36 -93.63 34.68
CA SER A 27 94.37 -92.93 33.86
C SER A 27 94.73 -91.44 33.77
N ASP A 28 94.53 -90.86 32.57
CA ASP A 28 94.58 -89.43 32.20
C ASP A 28 95.74 -88.53 32.69
N SER A 29 96.82 -89.12 33.21
CA SER A 29 98.01 -88.40 33.72
C SER A 29 97.82 -87.70 35.07
N THR A 30 96.64 -87.77 35.72
CA THR A 30 96.39 -87.11 37.01
C THR A 30 96.35 -88.04 38.22
N LEU A 31 96.24 -89.37 38.03
CA LEU A 31 96.33 -90.37 39.10
C LEU A 31 97.76 -90.93 39.27
N ALA A 32 98.23 -90.99 40.51
CA ALA A 32 99.52 -91.59 40.87
C ALA A 32 99.52 -93.11 40.61
N SER A 33 100.66 -93.64 40.13
CA SER A 33 100.85 -95.05 39.77
C SER A 33 100.40 -95.99 40.90
N THR A 34 99.27 -96.66 40.74
CA THR A 34 98.75 -97.61 41.72
C THR A 34 98.95 -99.04 41.18
N GLN A 35 99.55 -99.91 41.99
CA GLN A 35 99.87 -101.28 41.59
C GLN A 35 98.64 -102.16 41.78
N VAL A 36 98.12 -102.71 40.69
CA VAL A 36 97.00 -103.66 40.69
C VAL A 36 97.56 -105.04 41.00
N LYS A 37 97.19 -105.56 42.17
CA LYS A 37 97.58 -106.87 42.67
C LYS A 37 96.60 -107.95 42.20
N PRO A 38 96.97 -109.24 42.28
CA PRO A 38 96.00 -110.32 42.05
C PRO A 38 94.77 -110.14 42.96
N GLU A 39 93.56 -110.25 42.39
CA GLU A 39 92.23 -109.98 42.98
C GLU A 39 91.76 -108.52 43.09
N ASP A 40 92.59 -107.53 42.77
CA ASP A 40 92.12 -106.14 42.68
C ASP A 40 91.15 -105.96 41.49
N THR A 41 90.06 -105.22 41.71
CA THR A 41 89.10 -104.89 40.64
C THR A 41 89.37 -103.47 40.12
N VAL A 42 89.56 -103.32 38.81
CA VAL A 42 89.66 -102.01 38.15
C VAL A 42 88.30 -101.68 37.55
N ASP A 43 87.63 -100.66 38.07
CA ASP A 43 86.37 -100.16 37.50
C ASP A 43 86.67 -99.14 36.39
N ILE A 44 86.14 -99.38 35.20
CA ILE A 44 86.24 -98.52 34.02
C ILE A 44 84.80 -98.11 33.65
N GLY A 45 84.15 -97.37 34.56
CA GLY A 45 82.79 -96.85 34.44
C GLY A 45 82.72 -95.32 34.24
N LEU A 46 81.50 -94.76 34.26
CA LEU A 46 81.26 -93.31 34.20
C LEU A 46 81.05 -92.71 35.60
N ALA A 47 81.29 -91.42 35.75
CA ALA A 47 80.96 -90.68 36.98
C ALA A 47 79.42 -90.67 37.21
N ASN A 48 78.99 -90.67 38.48
CA ASN A 48 77.59 -90.87 38.89
C ASN A 48 76.56 -89.91 38.24
N ASP A 49 76.98 -88.72 37.83
CA ASP A 49 76.09 -87.68 37.29
C ASP A 49 76.22 -87.49 35.77
N GLU A 50 77.04 -88.31 35.11
CA GLU A 50 77.21 -88.26 33.65
C GLU A 50 75.99 -88.88 32.95
N LYS A 51 75.37 -88.12 32.03
CA LYS A 51 74.12 -88.52 31.33
C LYS A 51 74.30 -88.64 29.81
N ASN A 52 75.37 -88.07 29.28
CA ASN A 52 75.64 -87.97 27.85
C ASN A 52 76.46 -89.15 27.33
N LEU A 53 77.21 -89.86 28.19
CA LEU A 53 77.92 -91.08 27.82
C LEU A 53 77.21 -92.34 28.34
N LYS A 54 77.37 -93.44 27.60
CA LYS A 54 76.99 -94.80 28.01
C LYS A 54 78.19 -95.71 27.78
N VAL A 55 78.47 -96.53 28.78
CA VAL A 55 79.53 -97.53 28.72
C VAL A 55 78.91 -98.92 28.72
N ALA A 56 79.36 -99.75 27.77
CA ALA A 56 79.00 -101.17 27.72
C ALA A 56 80.28 -102.00 27.57
N ALA A 57 80.40 -103.04 28.40
CA ALA A 57 81.48 -104.01 28.27
C ALA A 57 80.95 -105.28 27.62
N THR A 58 81.68 -105.81 26.64
CA THR A 58 81.40 -107.11 26.02
C THR A 58 82.64 -107.98 26.05
N ASN A 59 82.48 -109.25 26.43
CA ASN A 59 83.56 -110.22 26.49
C ASN A 59 83.31 -111.32 25.45
N SER A 60 84.26 -111.54 24.54
CA SER A 60 84.18 -112.58 23.53
C SER A 60 85.57 -113.16 23.26
N ASN A 61 85.67 -114.49 23.31
CA ASN A 61 86.90 -115.26 23.05
C ASN A 61 88.13 -114.80 23.86
N GLY A 62 87.94 -114.41 25.12
CA GLY A 62 89.03 -114.05 26.02
C GLY A 62 89.48 -112.59 25.93
N THR A 63 88.83 -111.76 25.12
CA THR A 63 89.08 -110.31 25.05
C THR A 63 87.86 -109.55 25.57
N THR A 64 88.06 -108.61 26.50
CA THR A 64 87.02 -107.67 26.95
C THR A 64 87.22 -106.34 26.24
N THR A 65 86.18 -105.88 25.52
CA THR A 65 86.13 -104.55 24.89
C THR A 65 85.18 -103.67 25.69
N ILE A 66 85.59 -102.44 25.97
CA ILE A 66 84.76 -101.42 26.64
C ILE A 66 84.44 -100.35 25.60
N ASP A 67 83.18 -100.29 25.19
CA ASP A 67 82.71 -99.30 24.22
C ASP A 67 82.07 -98.12 24.95
N PHE A 68 82.48 -96.93 24.52
CA PHE A 68 81.88 -95.66 24.92
C PHE A 68 80.98 -95.19 23.77
N SER A 69 79.71 -94.93 24.07
CA SER A 69 78.75 -94.36 23.12
C SER A 69 78.05 -93.14 23.71
N LEU A 70 77.62 -92.21 22.86
CA LEU A 70 76.82 -91.06 23.29
C LEU A 70 75.35 -91.45 23.44
N SER A 71 74.66 -90.85 24.41
CA SER A 71 73.20 -90.86 24.51
C SER A 71 72.58 -90.21 23.26
N LYS A 72 71.41 -90.70 22.83
CA LYS A 72 70.71 -90.14 21.66
C LYS A 72 70.29 -88.68 21.87
N ASP A 73 69.87 -88.36 23.08
CA ASP A 73 69.61 -87.00 23.52
C ASP A 73 70.77 -86.56 24.42
N LEU A 74 71.31 -85.38 24.16
CA LEU A 74 72.39 -84.79 24.95
C LEU A 74 71.81 -83.67 25.82
N LEU A 75 72.07 -83.73 27.11
CA LEU A 75 71.69 -82.69 28.06
C LEU A 75 72.89 -81.75 28.23
N LEU A 76 72.83 -80.60 27.53
CA LEU A 76 73.91 -79.62 27.45
C LEU A 76 73.37 -78.24 27.81
N ASP A 77 74.10 -77.47 28.62
CA ASP A 77 73.72 -76.09 28.99
C ASP A 77 73.79 -75.12 27.81
N SER A 78 74.72 -75.37 26.88
CA SER A 78 74.81 -74.68 25.60
C SER A 78 75.50 -75.56 24.57
N VAL A 79 75.12 -75.37 23.30
CA VAL A 79 75.86 -75.89 22.15
C VAL A 79 76.39 -74.70 21.37
N ASN A 80 77.72 -74.56 21.29
CA ASN A 80 78.38 -73.62 20.40
C ASN A 80 78.88 -74.38 19.16
N ALA A 81 78.18 -74.19 18.04
CA ALA A 81 78.49 -74.82 16.77
C ALA A 81 79.08 -73.77 15.80
N GLY A 82 80.28 -73.28 16.10
CA GLY A 82 81.06 -72.45 15.17
C GLY A 82 80.40 -71.12 14.79
N GLY A 83 79.91 -70.37 15.79
CA GLY A 83 79.26 -69.06 15.58
C GLY A 83 77.72 -69.10 15.67
N THR A 84 77.14 -70.26 15.95
CA THR A 84 75.73 -70.39 16.38
C THR A 84 75.70 -70.94 17.80
N VAL A 85 74.96 -70.28 18.68
CA VAL A 85 74.72 -70.75 20.04
C VAL A 85 73.26 -71.12 20.19
N ILE A 86 73.03 -72.32 20.70
CA ILE A 86 71.74 -72.77 21.24
C ILE A 86 71.91 -72.93 22.73
N ASP A 87 71.16 -72.16 23.51
CA ASP A 87 71.12 -72.24 24.97
C ASP A 87 69.72 -71.94 25.52
N LYS A 88 69.59 -71.80 26.84
CA LYS A 88 68.30 -71.50 27.51
C LYS A 88 67.59 -70.24 27.02
N SER A 89 68.30 -69.32 26.36
CA SER A 89 67.77 -68.08 25.79
C SER A 89 67.27 -68.28 24.35
N GLY A 90 67.55 -69.43 23.74
CA GLY A 90 67.15 -69.82 22.39
C GLY A 90 68.33 -69.94 21.43
N LEU A 91 68.08 -69.70 20.13
CA LEU A 91 69.06 -69.78 19.06
C LEU A 91 69.51 -68.37 18.66
N ARG A 92 70.84 -68.15 18.63
CA ARG A 92 71.44 -66.89 18.18
C ARG A 92 72.75 -67.12 17.43
N PHE A 93 73.09 -66.21 16.54
CA PHE A 93 74.43 -66.11 16.00
C PHE A 93 75.32 -65.28 16.93
N VAL A 94 76.51 -65.79 17.20
CA VAL A 94 77.50 -65.16 18.07
C VAL A 94 78.82 -65.04 17.34
N ASP A 95 79.66 -64.11 17.79
CA ASP A 95 81.03 -64.05 17.34
C ASP A 95 81.78 -65.33 17.77
N PRO A 96 82.44 -66.07 16.85
CA PRO A 96 83.06 -67.36 17.16
C PRO A 96 84.21 -67.29 18.17
N ILE A 97 84.78 -66.11 18.40
CA ILE A 97 85.93 -65.89 19.28
C ILE A 97 85.47 -65.37 20.65
N THR A 98 84.51 -64.45 20.68
CA THR A 98 84.08 -63.78 21.92
C THR A 98 82.78 -64.34 22.51
N GLY A 99 81.99 -65.11 21.76
CA GLY A 99 80.71 -65.67 22.20
C GLY A 99 79.60 -64.64 22.41
N LEU A 100 79.85 -63.37 22.12
CA LEU A 100 78.85 -62.30 22.22
C LEU A 100 77.87 -62.35 21.03
N PRO A 101 76.58 -62.02 21.24
CA PRO A 101 75.60 -61.96 20.16
C PRO A 101 76.02 -60.99 19.05
N LEU A 102 75.91 -61.43 17.80
CA LEU A 102 76.12 -60.55 16.64
C LEU A 102 74.89 -59.65 16.44
N SER A 103 75.11 -58.34 16.32
CA SER A 103 74.04 -57.39 15.99
C SER A 103 73.53 -57.61 14.56
N ASN A 104 72.26 -57.29 14.29
CA ASN A 104 71.60 -57.46 12.98
C ASN A 104 71.66 -58.90 12.42
N THR A 105 71.63 -59.90 13.31
CA THR A 105 71.51 -61.31 12.92
C THR A 105 70.20 -61.91 13.40
N PRO A 106 69.68 -62.95 12.70
CA PRO A 106 68.47 -63.62 13.13
C PRO A 106 68.64 -64.31 14.50
N SER A 107 67.58 -64.28 15.30
CA SER A 107 67.52 -65.03 16.56
C SER A 107 66.11 -65.54 16.82
N ILE A 108 66.03 -66.67 17.55
CA ILE A 108 64.80 -67.26 18.04
C ILE A 108 64.91 -67.30 19.56
N SER A 109 63.92 -66.73 20.25
CA SER A 109 63.86 -66.69 21.71
C SER A 109 62.47 -67.08 22.21
N LEU A 110 62.31 -67.18 23.53
CA LEU A 110 60.99 -67.34 24.16
C LEU A 110 60.02 -66.19 23.84
N GLY A 111 60.53 -65.01 23.46
CA GLY A 111 59.73 -63.86 23.04
C GLY A 111 59.33 -63.86 21.56
N GLY A 112 59.74 -64.87 20.79
CA GLY A 112 59.47 -64.97 19.35
C GLY A 112 60.71 -64.85 18.48
N ILE A 113 60.49 -64.55 17.20
CA ILE A 113 61.53 -64.48 16.16
C ILE A 113 61.92 -63.02 15.95
N ASN A 114 63.21 -62.73 15.99
CA ASN A 114 63.78 -61.45 15.55
C ASN A 114 64.64 -61.69 14.31
N ALA A 115 64.29 -61.09 13.18
CA ALA A 115 65.02 -61.25 11.93
C ALA A 115 66.37 -60.53 11.90
N GLY A 116 66.65 -59.65 12.86
CA GLY A 116 67.88 -58.87 12.89
C GLY A 116 68.01 -57.92 11.69
N ASN A 117 66.92 -57.26 11.29
CA ASN A 117 66.86 -56.41 10.09
C ASN A 117 67.17 -57.13 8.76
N GLN A 118 67.08 -58.46 8.72
CA GLN A 118 67.20 -59.24 7.49
C GLN A 118 65.84 -59.45 6.82
N ILE A 119 65.84 -59.63 5.50
CA ILE A 119 64.64 -60.01 4.74
C ILE A 119 64.27 -61.47 5.09
N ILE A 120 63.02 -61.69 5.48
CA ILE A 120 62.45 -63.04 5.59
C ILE A 120 61.78 -63.40 4.27
N SER A 121 62.35 -64.32 3.51
CA SER A 121 61.77 -64.84 2.27
C SER A 121 60.93 -66.11 2.51
N ASN A 122 60.09 -66.47 1.54
CA ASN A 122 59.23 -67.67 1.56
C ASN A 122 58.14 -67.70 2.64
N VAL A 123 57.65 -66.52 3.05
CA VAL A 123 56.47 -66.41 3.94
C VAL A 123 55.19 -66.53 3.11
N ALA A 124 54.42 -67.60 3.32
CA ALA A 124 53.10 -67.77 2.72
C ALA A 124 52.11 -66.71 3.24
N PRO A 125 51.02 -66.39 2.52
CA PRO A 125 50.01 -65.47 3.01
C PRO A 125 49.44 -65.92 4.36
N GLY A 126 49.45 -65.01 5.35
CA GLY A 126 48.84 -65.25 6.65
C GLY A 126 47.33 -65.40 6.54
N LYS A 127 46.75 -66.34 7.29
CA LYS A 127 45.31 -66.63 7.30
C LYS A 127 44.63 -66.21 8.60
N ASN A 128 45.33 -66.30 9.72
CA ASN A 128 44.86 -65.89 11.03
C ASN A 128 45.42 -64.52 11.43
N GLY A 129 44.74 -63.81 12.33
CA GLY A 129 45.15 -62.46 12.77
C GLY A 129 46.50 -62.36 13.48
N THR A 130 47.15 -63.50 13.77
CA THR A 130 48.48 -63.59 14.40
C THR A 130 49.57 -64.09 13.46
N ASP A 131 49.23 -64.43 12.21
CA ASP A 131 50.20 -64.89 11.22
C ASP A 131 51.04 -63.72 10.70
N ALA A 132 52.26 -63.99 10.26
CA ALA A 132 53.07 -63.00 9.58
C ALA A 132 52.44 -62.66 8.21
N VAL A 133 52.30 -61.36 7.94
CA VAL A 133 51.84 -60.88 6.62
C VAL A 133 53.01 -60.76 5.67
N ASN A 134 52.84 -61.23 4.43
CA ASN A 134 53.85 -61.05 3.39
C ASN A 134 53.58 -59.78 2.54
N VAL A 135 54.58 -59.38 1.75
CA VAL A 135 54.50 -58.15 0.93
C VAL A 135 53.38 -58.21 -0.10
N ASN A 136 52.99 -59.40 -0.58
CA ASN A 136 51.88 -59.52 -1.53
C ASN A 136 50.55 -59.12 -0.88
N GLN A 137 50.27 -59.57 0.35
CA GLN A 137 49.06 -59.15 1.09
C GLN A 137 49.04 -57.63 1.34
N LEU A 138 50.19 -57.03 1.61
CA LEU A 138 50.29 -55.57 1.74
C LEU A 138 50.08 -54.84 0.40
N ASN A 139 50.58 -55.41 -0.70
CA ASN A 139 50.37 -54.88 -2.05
C ASN A 139 48.90 -54.96 -2.48
N ASP A 140 48.18 -56.02 -2.12
CA ASP A 140 46.75 -56.13 -2.39
C ASP A 140 45.95 -55.03 -1.66
N VAL A 141 46.26 -54.80 -0.38
CA VAL A 141 45.68 -53.68 0.40
C VAL A 141 46.05 -52.33 -0.22
N LYS A 142 47.31 -52.17 -0.65
CA LYS A 142 47.78 -50.96 -1.32
C LYS A 142 47.03 -50.73 -2.64
N ALA A 143 46.80 -51.76 -3.44
CA ALA A 143 46.08 -51.67 -4.71
C ALA A 143 44.65 -51.17 -4.50
N ILE A 144 43.92 -51.77 -3.56
CA ILE A 144 42.55 -51.33 -3.21
C ILE A 144 42.55 -49.89 -2.67
N ALA A 145 43.52 -49.53 -1.84
CA ALA A 145 43.63 -48.16 -1.35
C ALA A 145 43.94 -47.17 -2.49
N GLU A 146 44.81 -47.52 -3.43
CA GLU A 146 45.18 -46.68 -4.58
C GLU A 146 44.06 -46.53 -5.63
N GLU A 147 43.11 -47.47 -5.69
CA GLU A 147 41.91 -47.38 -6.54
C GLU A 147 41.00 -46.20 -6.16
N GLY A 148 40.95 -45.81 -4.87
CA GLY A 148 40.16 -44.68 -4.40
C GLY A 148 38.64 -44.85 -4.62
N TRP A 149 37.91 -43.75 -4.74
CA TRP A 149 36.48 -43.73 -5.08
C TRP A 149 36.22 -42.85 -6.30
N VAL A 150 35.20 -43.18 -7.11
CA VAL A 150 34.92 -42.50 -8.39
C VAL A 150 33.75 -41.52 -8.24
N PHE A 151 33.91 -40.32 -8.78
CA PHE A 151 32.87 -39.31 -8.93
C PHE A 151 32.57 -39.03 -10.40
N THR A 152 31.30 -38.89 -10.76
CA THR A 152 30.85 -38.50 -12.11
C THR A 152 29.56 -37.68 -12.04
N THR A 153 29.30 -36.84 -13.04
CA THR A 153 28.08 -36.02 -13.15
C THR A 153 27.31 -36.42 -14.41
N ALA A 154 25.98 -36.46 -14.33
CA ALA A 154 25.10 -36.82 -15.44
C ALA A 154 23.82 -35.98 -15.41
N THR A 155 23.31 -35.63 -16.60
CA THR A 155 22.02 -34.95 -16.76
C THR A 155 20.94 -35.97 -17.07
N SER A 156 19.85 -36.01 -16.29
CA SER A 156 18.67 -36.86 -16.54
C SER A 156 17.44 -36.08 -17.03
N GLY A 157 17.52 -34.75 -17.15
CA GLY A 157 16.40 -33.86 -17.51
C GLY A 157 16.85 -32.60 -18.26
N LYS A 158 16.19 -31.45 -18.04
CA LYS A 158 16.56 -30.15 -18.66
C LYS A 158 17.72 -29.42 -17.96
N GLY A 159 18.36 -30.06 -16.98
CA GLY A 159 19.53 -29.52 -16.30
C GLY A 159 20.74 -29.40 -17.23
N GLN A 160 21.76 -28.69 -16.79
CA GLN A 160 23.03 -28.58 -17.52
C GLN A 160 24.13 -29.28 -16.71
N THR A 161 24.84 -30.22 -17.33
CA THR A 161 26.12 -30.74 -16.82
C THR A 161 27.26 -30.23 -17.67
N VAL A 162 28.27 -29.67 -17.03
CA VAL A 162 29.52 -29.24 -17.67
C VAL A 162 30.64 -30.18 -17.23
N ASN A 163 31.44 -30.67 -18.19
CA ASN A 163 32.61 -31.53 -17.96
C ASN A 163 32.33 -32.85 -17.19
N SER A 164 31.48 -33.72 -17.75
CA SER A 164 31.13 -35.04 -17.21
C SER A 164 32.18 -36.12 -17.49
N SER A 165 33.36 -35.98 -16.88
CA SER A 165 34.41 -37.03 -16.89
C SER A 165 34.38 -37.87 -15.61
N LEU A 166 34.71 -39.15 -15.70
CA LEU A 166 34.96 -39.98 -14.51
C LEU A 166 36.22 -39.46 -13.82
N GLN A 167 36.11 -39.15 -12.53
CA GLN A 167 37.23 -38.70 -11.71
C GLN A 167 37.44 -39.66 -10.54
N THR A 168 38.64 -40.24 -10.45
CA THR A 168 39.05 -41.04 -9.30
C THR A 168 39.64 -40.12 -8.22
N ILE A 169 39.07 -40.18 -7.03
CA ILE A 169 39.55 -39.48 -5.84
C ILE A 169 40.39 -40.46 -5.02
N LYS A 170 41.71 -40.28 -5.05
CA LYS A 170 42.67 -41.13 -4.33
C LYS A 170 42.71 -40.82 -2.82
N PRO A 171 43.28 -41.70 -1.99
CA PRO A 171 43.56 -41.39 -0.59
C PRO A 171 44.32 -40.07 -0.44
N ASN A 172 43.92 -39.25 0.53
CA ASN A 172 44.43 -37.90 0.79
C ASN A 172 44.13 -36.84 -0.28
N GLN A 173 43.35 -37.15 -1.32
CA GLN A 173 42.88 -36.16 -2.29
C GLN A 173 41.60 -35.48 -1.78
N ARG A 174 41.51 -34.15 -1.95
CA ARG A 174 40.30 -33.39 -1.60
C ARG A 174 39.28 -33.46 -2.73
N PHE A 175 38.05 -33.80 -2.38
CA PHE A 175 36.86 -33.57 -3.21
C PHE A 175 36.19 -32.28 -2.75
N THR A 176 35.95 -31.34 -3.66
CA THR A 176 35.32 -30.05 -3.35
C THR A 176 34.04 -29.91 -4.17
N MET A 177 32.92 -29.68 -3.49
CA MET A 177 31.67 -29.24 -4.12
C MET A 177 31.59 -27.72 -4.03
N ILE A 178 31.25 -27.06 -5.13
CA ILE A 178 31.14 -25.60 -5.22
C ILE A 178 29.67 -25.27 -5.46
N SER A 179 29.08 -24.43 -4.61
CA SER A 179 27.74 -23.89 -4.82
C SER A 179 27.75 -22.85 -5.93
N GLY A 180 26.72 -22.87 -6.78
CA GLY A 180 26.37 -21.74 -7.64
C GLY A 180 25.42 -20.77 -6.92
N ASP A 181 25.08 -19.66 -7.56
CA ASP A 181 24.33 -18.55 -6.94
C ASP A 181 23.01 -18.96 -6.26
N ASN A 182 22.28 -19.92 -6.83
CA ASN A 182 20.96 -20.34 -6.34
C ASN A 182 21.00 -21.66 -5.55
N VAL A 183 22.19 -22.19 -5.26
CA VAL A 183 22.39 -23.46 -4.55
C VAL A 183 23.15 -23.20 -3.26
N GLU A 184 22.64 -23.70 -2.16
CA GLU A 184 23.32 -23.69 -0.87
C GLU A 184 23.81 -25.10 -0.53
N LEU A 185 25.07 -25.20 -0.10
CA LEU A 185 25.71 -26.44 0.34
C LEU A 185 26.03 -26.33 1.83
N ILE A 186 25.41 -27.17 2.65
CA ILE A 186 25.60 -27.16 4.11
C ILE A 186 26.28 -28.47 4.51
N GLN A 187 27.52 -28.38 5.01
CA GLN A 187 28.24 -29.53 5.56
C GLN A 187 28.15 -29.53 7.09
N ASN A 188 27.66 -30.65 7.65
CA ASN A 188 27.66 -30.89 9.09
C ASN A 188 28.28 -32.27 9.36
N GLY A 189 29.59 -32.29 9.58
CA GLY A 189 30.37 -33.53 9.70
C GLY A 189 30.39 -34.32 8.38
N ASP A 190 29.86 -35.54 8.44
CA ASP A 190 29.75 -36.50 7.33
C ASP A 190 28.49 -36.30 6.46
N LYS A 191 27.61 -35.36 6.83
CA LYS A 191 26.40 -35.03 6.07
C LYS A 191 26.60 -33.77 5.24
N VAL A 192 26.20 -33.83 3.97
CA VAL A 192 26.10 -32.68 3.07
C VAL A 192 24.65 -32.53 2.65
N THR A 193 24.06 -31.36 2.91
CA THR A 193 22.72 -30.98 2.43
C THR A 193 22.88 -30.03 1.25
N VAL A 194 22.17 -30.33 0.16
CA VAL A 194 22.07 -29.47 -1.01
C VAL A 194 20.66 -28.90 -1.06
N THR A 195 20.52 -27.58 -0.95
CA THR A 195 19.23 -26.88 -0.96
C THR A 195 19.29 -25.67 -1.91
N THR A 196 18.14 -25.09 -2.23
CA THR A 196 18.11 -23.75 -2.85
C THR A 196 18.36 -22.70 -1.78
N THR A 197 18.99 -21.60 -2.18
CA THR A 197 19.11 -20.42 -1.32
C THR A 197 17.72 -19.84 -0.99
N PRO A 198 17.55 -19.16 0.16
CA PRO A 198 16.30 -18.48 0.50
C PRO A 198 15.91 -17.39 -0.53
N GLU A 199 16.92 -16.74 -1.12
CA GLU A 199 16.76 -15.79 -2.21
C GLU A 199 17.38 -16.37 -3.48
N VAL A 200 16.55 -16.56 -4.50
CA VAL A 200 16.98 -17.06 -5.81
C VAL A 200 16.99 -15.92 -6.83
N ASN A 201 18.08 -15.81 -7.56
CA ASN A 201 18.27 -14.83 -8.63
C ASN A 201 18.37 -15.57 -9.97
N PHE A 202 17.28 -15.53 -10.74
CA PHE A 202 17.25 -16.06 -12.09
C PHE A 202 17.27 -14.91 -13.10
N ASP A 203 18.09 -15.01 -14.13
CA ASP A 203 18.01 -14.07 -15.25
C ASP A 203 16.72 -14.28 -16.07
N LYS A 204 16.21 -15.52 -16.09
CA LYS A 204 14.97 -15.86 -16.79
C LYS A 204 14.29 -17.07 -16.15
N VAL A 205 12.98 -16.97 -15.94
CA VAL A 205 12.11 -18.09 -15.51
C VAL A 205 11.07 -18.34 -16.60
N THR A 206 10.91 -19.58 -17.03
CA THR A 206 9.93 -19.97 -18.06
C THR A 206 9.03 -21.07 -17.54
N VAL A 207 7.71 -20.83 -17.52
CA VAL A 207 6.67 -21.77 -17.12
C VAL A 207 5.63 -21.85 -18.23
N GLY A 208 5.72 -22.89 -19.07
CA GLY A 208 4.96 -22.95 -20.31
C GLY A 208 5.33 -21.78 -21.23
N ASN A 209 4.34 -20.97 -21.62
CA ASN A 209 4.54 -19.75 -22.41
C ASN A 209 4.86 -18.52 -21.53
N VAL A 210 4.63 -18.59 -20.22
CA VAL A 210 4.86 -17.46 -19.31
C VAL A 210 6.35 -17.33 -19.05
N VAL A 211 6.86 -16.13 -19.27
CA VAL A 211 8.29 -15.81 -19.13
C VAL A 211 8.47 -14.60 -18.26
N ILE A 212 9.22 -14.75 -17.16
CA ILE A 212 9.74 -13.64 -16.35
C ILE A 212 11.19 -13.41 -16.79
N ASP A 213 11.46 -12.23 -17.35
CA ASP A 213 12.73 -11.93 -18.00
C ASP A 213 13.37 -10.67 -17.37
N LYS A 214 14.52 -10.85 -16.74
CA LYS A 214 15.26 -9.78 -16.05
C LYS A 214 15.81 -8.72 -17.01
N THR A 215 16.14 -9.08 -18.25
CA THR A 215 16.64 -8.12 -19.24
C THR A 215 15.55 -7.12 -19.61
N THR A 216 14.30 -7.58 -19.73
CA THR A 216 13.17 -6.71 -20.10
C THR A 216 12.40 -6.16 -18.89
N ASN A 217 12.62 -6.71 -17.69
CA ASN A 217 11.80 -6.48 -16.48
C ASN A 217 10.31 -6.70 -16.74
N LYS A 218 9.96 -7.63 -17.63
CA LYS A 218 8.58 -7.93 -18.02
C LYS A 218 8.24 -9.38 -17.73
N ILE A 219 6.96 -9.57 -17.40
CA ILE A 219 6.28 -10.86 -17.47
C ILE A 219 5.56 -10.90 -18.82
N THR A 220 5.91 -11.86 -19.67
CA THR A 220 5.37 -12.01 -21.02
C THR A 220 4.70 -13.37 -21.21
N GLY A 221 3.90 -13.52 -22.26
CA GLY A 221 3.17 -14.77 -22.54
C GLY A 221 1.97 -14.99 -21.63
N VAL A 222 1.47 -13.94 -20.97
CA VAL A 222 0.25 -13.97 -20.14
C VAL A 222 -0.98 -13.78 -21.04
N GLU A 223 -1.83 -14.79 -21.11
CA GLU A 223 -3.14 -14.71 -21.77
C GLU A 223 -4.10 -13.78 -21.02
N ALA A 224 -5.23 -13.41 -21.63
CA ALA A 224 -6.20 -12.53 -20.99
C ALA A 224 -6.80 -13.23 -19.75
N GLY A 225 -6.60 -12.64 -18.57
CA GLY A 225 -7.13 -13.17 -17.32
C GLY A 225 -8.64 -12.95 -17.17
N THR A 226 -9.28 -13.66 -16.26
CA THR A 226 -10.71 -13.44 -15.99
C THR A 226 -10.94 -12.10 -15.28
N ILE A 227 -11.86 -11.26 -15.77
CA ILE A 227 -12.27 -10.00 -15.10
C ILE A 227 -13.55 -10.26 -14.30
N ALA A 228 -13.42 -10.55 -13.01
CA ALA A 228 -14.51 -10.76 -12.07
C ALA A 228 -14.11 -10.28 -10.67
N ALA A 229 -15.08 -9.94 -9.81
CA ALA A 229 -14.83 -9.30 -8.49
C ALA A 229 -13.87 -10.08 -7.56
N ASN A 230 -13.79 -11.40 -7.70
CA ASN A 230 -12.93 -12.27 -6.89
C ASN A 230 -11.81 -12.94 -7.69
N SER A 231 -11.59 -12.54 -8.95
CA SER A 231 -10.53 -13.10 -9.78
C SER A 231 -9.16 -12.86 -9.17
N LYS A 232 -8.28 -13.85 -9.29
CA LYS A 232 -6.85 -13.77 -8.93
C LYS A 232 -5.95 -13.92 -10.15
N ASP A 233 -6.56 -13.93 -11.34
CA ASP A 233 -5.84 -14.00 -12.60
C ASP A 233 -5.08 -12.70 -12.83
N VAL A 234 -3.89 -12.82 -13.44
CA VAL A 234 -3.14 -11.67 -13.92
C VAL A 234 -3.86 -11.10 -15.15
N VAL A 235 -4.11 -9.79 -15.17
CA VAL A 235 -4.62 -9.10 -16.35
C VAL A 235 -3.46 -8.64 -17.24
N ASN A 236 -3.63 -8.74 -18.55
CA ASN A 236 -2.60 -8.36 -19.51
C ASN A 236 -2.88 -6.99 -20.17
N GLY A 237 -1.92 -6.52 -20.97
CA GLY A 237 -1.98 -5.20 -21.59
C GLY A 237 -3.17 -5.00 -22.55
N SER A 238 -3.61 -6.04 -23.26
CA SER A 238 -4.77 -5.92 -24.16
C SER A 238 -6.05 -5.64 -23.38
N GLN A 239 -6.25 -6.27 -22.23
CA GLN A 239 -7.44 -6.04 -21.41
C GLN A 239 -7.48 -4.62 -20.82
N LEU A 240 -6.34 -4.10 -20.39
CA LEU A 240 -6.26 -2.72 -19.91
C LEU A 240 -6.45 -1.71 -21.06
N HIS A 241 -5.94 -2.02 -22.25
CA HIS A 241 -6.14 -1.21 -23.45
C HIS A 241 -7.59 -1.19 -23.92
N ASP A 242 -8.29 -2.32 -23.86
CA ASP A 242 -9.71 -2.43 -24.18
C ASP A 242 -10.56 -1.63 -23.19
N LEU A 243 -10.25 -1.70 -21.89
CA LEU A 243 -10.88 -0.84 -20.88
C LEU A 243 -10.66 0.64 -21.20
N GLY A 244 -9.42 1.02 -21.57
CA GLY A 244 -9.08 2.38 -21.94
C GLY A 244 -9.86 2.89 -23.14
N SER A 245 -9.90 2.10 -24.20
CA SER A 245 -10.69 2.37 -25.41
C SER A 245 -12.19 2.45 -25.11
N GLY A 246 -12.69 1.63 -24.19
CA GLY A 246 -14.08 1.66 -23.72
C GLY A 246 -14.45 2.99 -23.09
N VAL A 247 -13.62 3.53 -22.20
CA VAL A 247 -13.83 4.84 -21.57
C VAL A 247 -13.76 5.97 -22.60
N GLN A 248 -12.81 5.92 -23.54
CA GLN A 248 -12.73 6.89 -24.65
C GLN A 248 -14.07 6.99 -25.40
N ASN A 249 -14.68 5.85 -25.71
CA ASN A 249 -15.95 5.79 -26.42
C ASN A 249 -17.15 6.28 -25.58
N ILE A 250 -17.14 6.05 -24.27
CA ILE A 250 -18.19 6.54 -23.36
C ILE A 250 -18.18 8.07 -23.29
N ILE A 251 -17.00 8.70 -23.21
CA ILE A 251 -16.88 10.17 -23.24
C ILE A 251 -17.24 10.71 -24.63
N GLY A 252 -16.83 10.00 -25.68
CA GLY A 252 -17.16 10.31 -27.07
C GLY A 252 -16.41 11.51 -27.64
N GLY A 253 -16.96 12.11 -28.71
CA GLY A 253 -16.37 13.27 -29.38
C GLY A 253 -14.97 13.00 -29.91
N ASN A 254 -14.03 13.92 -29.65
CA ASN A 254 -12.62 13.81 -30.03
C ASN A 254 -11.72 13.30 -28.88
N THR A 255 -12.29 12.57 -27.91
CA THR A 255 -11.51 11.98 -26.82
C THR A 255 -10.43 11.07 -27.40
N THR A 256 -9.19 11.26 -26.97
CA THR A 256 -8.05 10.40 -27.32
C THR A 256 -7.48 9.77 -26.07
N TYR A 257 -7.38 8.44 -26.05
CA TYR A 257 -6.70 7.65 -25.02
C TYR A 257 -5.26 7.37 -25.44
N ASP A 258 -4.29 7.75 -24.62
CA ASP A 258 -2.89 7.37 -24.82
C ASP A 258 -2.55 6.13 -23.98
N PRO A 259 -2.33 4.95 -24.59
CA PRO A 259 -2.06 3.73 -23.86
C PRO A 259 -0.68 3.69 -23.19
N ASN A 260 0.25 4.58 -23.56
CA ASN A 260 1.57 4.61 -22.94
C ASN A 260 1.56 5.37 -21.61
N THR A 261 0.72 6.41 -21.51
CA THR A 261 0.61 7.24 -20.30
C THR A 261 -0.63 6.94 -19.48
N GLY A 262 -1.63 6.26 -20.04
CA GLY A 262 -2.92 6.00 -19.40
C GLY A 262 -3.83 7.24 -19.34
N THR A 263 -3.52 8.30 -20.09
CA THR A 263 -4.22 9.58 -20.03
C THR A 263 -5.31 9.70 -21.10
N TYR A 264 -6.36 10.45 -20.78
CA TYR A 264 -7.41 10.83 -21.73
C TYR A 264 -7.31 12.33 -22.03
N THR A 265 -7.39 12.69 -23.30
CA THR A 265 -7.42 14.09 -23.74
C THR A 265 -8.69 14.35 -24.53
N ASN A 266 -9.44 15.36 -24.12
CA ASN A 266 -10.57 15.90 -24.85
C ASN A 266 -10.63 17.40 -24.54
N ASN A 267 -10.68 18.25 -25.54
CA ASN A 267 -10.72 19.71 -25.38
C ASN A 267 -12.08 20.31 -25.73
N ASN A 268 -13.04 19.47 -26.09
CA ASN A 268 -14.31 19.91 -26.64
C ASN A 268 -15.40 18.83 -26.45
N ILE A 269 -15.67 18.44 -25.21
CA ILE A 269 -16.69 17.43 -24.91
C ILE A 269 -18.05 17.98 -25.34
N GLY A 270 -18.71 17.31 -26.28
CA GLY A 270 -20.04 17.68 -26.78
C GLY A 270 -20.12 19.06 -27.44
N ASP A 271 -19.04 19.53 -28.08
CA ASP A 271 -18.96 20.85 -28.72
C ASP A 271 -19.15 22.05 -27.77
N THR A 272 -18.88 21.86 -26.48
CA THR A 272 -19.03 22.90 -25.45
C THR A 272 -17.78 23.75 -25.22
N GLY A 273 -16.65 23.40 -25.86
CA GLY A 273 -15.33 23.99 -25.62
C GLY A 273 -14.69 23.62 -24.29
N GLN A 274 -15.24 22.65 -23.55
CA GLN A 274 -14.76 22.23 -22.24
C GLN A 274 -14.02 20.88 -22.29
N ASN A 275 -13.06 20.70 -21.38
CA ASN A 275 -12.18 19.52 -21.34
C ASN A 275 -12.58 18.46 -20.29
N ASN A 276 -13.66 18.68 -19.55
CA ASN A 276 -14.22 17.72 -18.59
C ASN A 276 -15.76 17.72 -18.63
N ILE A 277 -16.35 16.58 -18.24
CA ILE A 277 -17.79 16.33 -18.37
C ILE A 277 -18.61 17.32 -17.53
N ASN A 278 -18.16 17.63 -16.31
CA ASN A 278 -18.89 18.50 -15.40
C ASN A 278 -19.03 19.91 -15.99
N ASP A 279 -17.93 20.48 -16.51
CA ASP A 279 -17.94 21.82 -17.07
C ASP A 279 -18.68 21.88 -18.41
N ALA A 280 -18.59 20.82 -19.23
CA ALA A 280 -19.40 20.70 -20.45
C ALA A 280 -20.90 20.75 -20.12
N ILE A 281 -21.35 19.95 -19.15
CA ILE A 281 -22.74 19.95 -18.68
C ILE A 281 -23.12 21.31 -18.10
N LYS A 282 -22.23 21.93 -17.30
CA LYS A 282 -22.46 23.26 -16.74
C LYS A 282 -22.62 24.32 -17.83
N SER A 283 -21.79 24.31 -18.87
CA SER A 283 -21.87 25.24 -20.00
C SER A 283 -23.21 25.15 -20.73
N ILE A 284 -23.68 23.93 -20.99
CA ILE A 284 -24.99 23.69 -21.60
C ILE A 284 -26.10 24.18 -20.66
N ASN A 285 -26.02 23.88 -19.36
CA ASN A 285 -27.00 24.30 -18.39
C ASN A 285 -27.05 25.84 -18.24
N ASP A 286 -25.90 26.52 -18.20
CA ASP A 286 -25.82 27.98 -18.16
C ASP A 286 -26.42 28.60 -19.44
N THR A 287 -26.15 28.01 -20.60
CA THR A 287 -26.74 28.42 -21.88
C THR A 287 -28.27 28.27 -21.86
N ALA A 288 -28.77 27.13 -21.40
CA ALA A 288 -30.20 26.89 -21.26
C ALA A 288 -30.87 27.86 -20.27
N GLN A 289 -30.24 28.11 -19.12
CA GLN A 289 -30.74 29.04 -18.12
C GLN A 289 -30.73 30.48 -18.64
N ASN A 290 -29.70 30.89 -19.38
CA ASN A 290 -29.65 32.21 -19.99
C ASN A 290 -30.71 32.38 -21.09
N ALA A 291 -30.92 31.38 -21.94
CA ALA A 291 -32.00 31.39 -22.92
C ALA A 291 -33.38 31.49 -22.24
N ASN A 292 -33.57 30.82 -21.10
CA ASN A 292 -34.82 30.85 -20.32
C ASN A 292 -35.06 32.16 -19.54
N LYS A 293 -34.07 33.06 -19.43
CA LYS A 293 -34.27 34.36 -18.78
C LYS A 293 -35.13 35.32 -19.61
N GLY A 294 -35.27 35.13 -20.92
CA GLY A 294 -36.07 36.04 -21.75
C GLY A 294 -35.60 37.50 -21.68
N TRP A 295 -36.51 38.46 -21.86
CA TRP A 295 -36.23 39.90 -21.76
C TRP A 295 -37.28 40.62 -20.91
N THR A 296 -36.98 41.80 -20.40
CA THR A 296 -37.92 42.57 -19.55
C THR A 296 -38.63 43.64 -20.38
N VAL A 297 -39.96 43.66 -20.33
CA VAL A 297 -40.79 44.77 -20.84
C VAL A 297 -41.17 45.68 -19.69
N SER A 298 -41.05 47.00 -19.88
CA SER A 298 -41.56 48.00 -18.93
C SER A 298 -42.25 49.11 -19.71
N THR A 299 -43.30 49.68 -19.14
CA THR A 299 -44.07 50.77 -19.76
C THR A 299 -43.88 52.05 -18.97
N ASN A 300 -43.39 53.11 -19.61
CA ASN A 300 -43.15 54.42 -18.97
C ASN A 300 -42.28 54.35 -17.70
N GLY A 301 -41.30 53.44 -17.66
CA GLY A 301 -40.43 53.23 -16.49
C GLY A 301 -41.13 52.59 -15.28
N GLN A 302 -42.34 52.05 -15.45
CA GLN A 302 -43.16 51.43 -14.42
C GLN A 302 -43.64 50.02 -14.89
N ASN A 303 -44.09 49.16 -13.96
CA ASN A 303 -44.66 47.83 -14.24
C ASN A 303 -43.74 46.89 -15.08
N ALA A 304 -42.53 46.63 -14.61
CA ALA A 304 -41.62 45.69 -15.27
C ALA A 304 -42.14 44.24 -15.19
N SER A 305 -42.16 43.56 -16.33
CA SER A 305 -42.54 42.14 -16.43
C SER A 305 -41.53 41.39 -17.31
N GLN A 306 -41.21 40.16 -16.94
CA GLN A 306 -40.32 39.30 -17.69
C GLN A 306 -41.10 38.56 -18.79
N VAL A 307 -40.68 38.71 -20.04
CA VAL A 307 -41.22 38.04 -21.22
C VAL A 307 -40.36 36.80 -21.49
N LYS A 308 -40.92 35.61 -21.22
CA LYS A 308 -40.24 34.33 -21.48
C LYS A 308 -40.24 34.01 -22.98
N PRO A 309 -39.39 33.08 -23.45
CA PRO A 309 -39.27 32.76 -24.89
C PRO A 309 -40.56 32.39 -25.62
N THR A 310 -41.59 31.92 -24.92
CA THR A 310 -42.91 31.55 -25.48
C THR A 310 -44.01 32.56 -25.22
N ASP A 311 -43.72 33.63 -24.48
CA ASP A 311 -44.72 34.63 -24.13
C ASP A 311 -44.99 35.54 -25.33
N THR A 312 -46.26 35.94 -25.49
CA THR A 312 -46.66 36.90 -26.53
C THR A 312 -46.80 38.28 -25.91
N VAL A 313 -46.17 39.29 -26.51
CA VAL A 313 -46.39 40.70 -26.19
C VAL A 313 -47.30 41.30 -27.23
N ASP A 314 -48.47 41.77 -26.80
CA ASP A 314 -49.45 42.43 -27.65
C ASP A 314 -49.38 43.96 -27.48
N PHE A 315 -49.19 44.69 -28.58
CA PHE A 315 -49.21 46.15 -28.63
C PHE A 315 -50.61 46.64 -29.00
N ALA A 316 -51.60 46.31 -28.17
CA ALA A 316 -52.99 46.65 -28.44
C ALA A 316 -53.21 48.17 -28.46
N ASN A 317 -53.71 48.70 -29.58
CA ASN A 317 -54.21 50.07 -29.65
C ASN A 317 -55.72 50.11 -29.93
N LYS A 318 -56.49 50.62 -28.97
CA LYS A 318 -57.97 50.63 -29.03
C LYS A 318 -58.57 51.93 -29.54
N ASP A 319 -57.83 53.03 -29.50
CA ASP A 319 -58.35 54.36 -29.88
C ASP A 319 -58.22 54.66 -31.38
N GLY A 320 -57.43 53.86 -32.12
CA GLY A 320 -57.19 54.03 -33.55
C GLY A 320 -56.20 55.14 -33.93
N ASN A 321 -55.65 55.89 -32.96
CA ASN A 321 -54.75 57.02 -33.23
C ASN A 321 -53.31 56.57 -33.57
N ILE A 322 -52.89 55.43 -33.03
CA ILE A 322 -51.60 54.79 -33.31
C ILE A 322 -51.81 53.55 -34.17
N LYS A 323 -51.07 53.46 -35.27
CA LYS A 323 -51.03 52.29 -36.14
C LYS A 323 -49.81 51.46 -35.81
N VAL A 324 -50.03 50.25 -35.29
CA VAL A 324 -48.98 49.26 -35.05
C VAL A 324 -49.05 48.20 -36.14
N ASN A 325 -47.93 47.97 -36.84
CA ASN A 325 -47.82 46.92 -37.86
C ASN A 325 -46.60 46.03 -37.58
N ASN A 326 -46.73 44.73 -37.84
CA ASN A 326 -45.63 43.78 -37.70
C ASN A 326 -45.36 43.07 -39.03
N THR A 327 -44.11 43.12 -39.49
CA THR A 327 -43.61 42.33 -40.62
C THR A 327 -42.38 41.56 -40.18
N GLY A 328 -42.55 40.28 -39.82
CA GLY A 328 -41.48 39.44 -39.29
C GLY A 328 -41.03 39.89 -37.89
N ASN A 329 -39.81 40.40 -37.80
CA ASN A 329 -39.22 40.92 -36.54
C ASN A 329 -39.24 42.45 -36.45
N ASN A 330 -39.76 43.15 -37.48
CA ASN A 330 -39.84 44.60 -37.49
C ASN A 330 -41.24 45.07 -37.08
N ILE A 331 -41.31 45.73 -35.93
CA ILE A 331 -42.52 46.41 -35.45
C ILE A 331 -42.42 47.88 -35.84
N THR A 332 -43.38 48.39 -36.63
CA THR A 332 -43.50 49.82 -36.93
C THR A 332 -44.64 50.43 -36.12
N VAL A 333 -44.39 51.61 -35.53
CA VAL A 333 -45.34 52.38 -34.76
C VAL A 333 -45.48 53.74 -35.42
N ASP A 334 -46.59 53.93 -36.13
CA ASP A 334 -46.87 55.14 -36.90
C ASP A 334 -48.10 55.86 -36.33
N LEU A 335 -48.20 57.17 -36.55
CA LEU A 335 -49.45 57.89 -36.33
C LEU A 335 -50.45 57.53 -37.44
N ALA A 336 -51.73 57.39 -37.09
CA ALA A 336 -52.79 57.31 -38.09
C ALA A 336 -52.85 58.60 -38.91
N LYS A 337 -53.26 58.52 -40.19
CA LYS A 337 -53.38 59.71 -41.04
C LYS A 337 -54.40 60.71 -40.49
N ASP A 338 -55.48 60.17 -39.94
CA ASP A 338 -56.51 60.90 -39.23
C ASP A 338 -56.46 60.48 -37.76
N ILE A 339 -56.38 61.44 -36.85
CA ILE A 339 -56.36 61.20 -35.40
C ILE A 339 -57.63 61.78 -34.76
N GLN A 340 -58.23 61.02 -33.86
CA GLN A 340 -59.36 61.44 -33.04
C GLN A 340 -58.86 61.74 -31.63
N VAL A 341 -58.79 63.03 -31.30
CA VAL A 341 -58.39 63.53 -29.99
C VAL A 341 -59.39 64.59 -29.53
N ASP A 342 -59.70 64.63 -28.24
CA ASP A 342 -60.64 65.61 -27.69
C ASP A 342 -60.09 67.05 -27.76
N SER A 343 -58.76 67.17 -27.68
CA SER A 343 -58.06 68.44 -27.87
C SER A 343 -56.61 68.23 -28.31
N VAL A 344 -56.07 69.20 -29.06
CA VAL A 344 -54.64 69.34 -29.34
C VAL A 344 -54.16 70.62 -28.67
N LYS A 345 -53.09 70.53 -27.84
CA LYS A 345 -52.44 71.71 -27.25
C LYS A 345 -51.02 71.85 -27.79
N ALA A 346 -50.76 72.93 -28.53
CA ALA A 346 -49.44 73.30 -29.05
C ALA A 346 -49.05 74.66 -28.46
N GLY A 347 -48.20 74.64 -27.42
CA GLY A 347 -47.89 75.84 -26.62
C GLY A 347 -49.17 76.41 -25.98
N ASP A 348 -49.45 77.68 -26.26
CA ASP A 348 -50.67 78.36 -25.78
C ASP A 348 -51.91 78.07 -26.64
N THR A 349 -51.76 77.46 -27.82
CA THR A 349 -52.90 77.17 -28.72
C THR A 349 -53.55 75.85 -28.34
N THR A 350 -54.86 75.87 -28.12
CA THR A 350 -55.70 74.70 -27.90
C THR A 350 -56.73 74.61 -29.03
N VAL A 351 -56.80 73.48 -29.72
CA VAL A 351 -57.86 73.15 -30.69
C VAL A 351 -58.72 72.04 -30.09
N ASN A 352 -60.02 72.28 -29.92
CA ASN A 352 -60.96 71.31 -29.35
C ASN A 352 -62.38 71.51 -29.90
N ASN A 353 -63.36 70.82 -29.33
CA ASN A 353 -64.78 70.91 -29.73
C ASN A 353 -65.41 72.31 -29.61
N ASN A 354 -64.77 73.26 -28.92
CA ASN A 354 -65.20 74.66 -28.84
C ASN A 354 -64.55 75.55 -29.91
N GLY A 355 -63.50 75.10 -30.60
CA GLY A 355 -62.79 75.81 -31.65
C GLY A 355 -61.27 75.89 -31.41
N LEU A 356 -60.63 76.95 -31.91
CA LEU A 356 -59.22 77.29 -31.68
C LEU A 356 -59.14 78.39 -30.62
N THR A 357 -58.31 78.22 -29.60
CA THR A 357 -58.09 79.22 -28.54
C THR A 357 -56.60 79.36 -28.29
N ILE A 358 -56.07 80.58 -28.35
CA ILE A 358 -54.71 80.88 -27.89
C ILE A 358 -54.82 81.46 -26.49
N ASN A 359 -54.23 80.82 -25.49
CA ASN A 359 -54.25 81.33 -24.12
C ASN A 359 -53.50 82.69 -24.05
N GLY A 360 -54.20 83.75 -23.64
CA GLY A 360 -53.68 85.11 -23.70
C GLY A 360 -53.61 85.73 -25.12
N GLY A 361 -54.21 85.07 -26.12
CA GLY A 361 -54.21 85.52 -27.51
C GLY A 361 -55.56 85.28 -28.20
N PRO A 362 -55.65 85.54 -29.52
CA PRO A 362 -56.91 85.42 -30.25
C PRO A 362 -57.52 84.02 -30.18
N SER A 363 -58.84 83.94 -30.28
CA SER A 363 -59.59 82.70 -30.34
C SER A 363 -60.66 82.75 -31.45
N VAL A 364 -60.92 81.59 -32.03
CA VAL A 364 -62.00 81.33 -32.99
C VAL A 364 -62.83 80.20 -32.41
N THR A 365 -63.98 80.55 -31.85
CA THR A 365 -64.86 79.60 -31.16
C THR A 365 -66.22 79.50 -31.82
N LYS A 366 -67.07 78.58 -31.36
CA LYS A 366 -68.49 78.52 -31.75
C LYS A 366 -69.26 79.82 -31.48
N ASN A 367 -68.78 80.67 -30.58
CA ASN A 367 -69.38 81.97 -30.26
C ASN A 367 -68.87 83.11 -31.16
N GLY A 368 -67.93 82.84 -32.08
CA GLY A 368 -67.33 83.82 -32.98
C GLY A 368 -65.82 84.01 -32.75
N ILE A 369 -65.30 85.13 -33.28
CA ILE A 369 -63.88 85.51 -33.19
C ILE A 369 -63.69 86.48 -32.03
N ASP A 370 -62.82 86.14 -31.09
CA ASP A 370 -62.33 87.07 -30.06
C ASP A 370 -60.84 87.33 -30.32
N ALA A 371 -60.47 88.58 -30.58
CA ALA A 371 -59.08 88.94 -30.85
C ALA A 371 -58.20 89.01 -29.59
N ALA A 372 -58.76 88.80 -28.40
CA ALA A 372 -58.11 88.97 -27.10
C ALA A 372 -57.43 90.34 -26.96
N GLY A 373 -58.10 91.39 -27.46
CA GLY A 373 -57.59 92.77 -27.44
C GLY A 373 -56.59 93.11 -28.53
N ASN A 374 -56.22 92.19 -29.43
CA ASN A 374 -55.34 92.49 -30.57
C ASN A 374 -56.10 93.17 -31.71
N LYS A 375 -55.39 93.97 -32.52
CA LYS A 375 -55.95 94.53 -33.76
C LYS A 375 -56.21 93.42 -34.77
N VAL A 376 -57.42 93.37 -35.33
CA VAL A 376 -57.74 92.49 -36.47
C VAL A 376 -57.47 93.27 -37.76
N THR A 377 -56.32 93.02 -38.39
CA THR A 377 -55.91 93.67 -39.64
C THR A 377 -56.21 92.78 -40.85
N GLY A 378 -56.33 93.36 -42.06
CA GLY A 378 -56.61 92.60 -43.30
C GLY A 378 -58.08 92.25 -43.55
N VAL A 379 -59.01 92.85 -42.82
CA VAL A 379 -60.46 92.73 -43.06
C VAL A 379 -60.85 93.62 -44.24
N ALA A 380 -61.39 93.03 -45.31
CA ALA A 380 -61.96 93.78 -46.44
C ALA A 380 -63.18 94.62 -46.00
N GLU A 381 -63.57 95.62 -46.77
CA GLU A 381 -64.71 96.47 -46.41
C GLU A 381 -66.01 95.66 -46.33
N GLY A 382 -66.64 95.65 -45.15
CA GLY A 382 -67.92 94.98 -44.91
C GLY A 382 -69.12 95.82 -45.36
N SER A 383 -70.28 95.24 -45.65
CA SER A 383 -71.45 96.05 -46.03
C SER A 383 -71.97 96.88 -44.84
N ILE A 384 -72.24 98.18 -45.02
CA ILE A 384 -72.91 99.05 -44.02
C ILE A 384 -74.39 99.20 -44.40
N ALA A 385 -75.16 98.13 -44.17
CA ALA A 385 -76.61 98.09 -44.44
C ALA A 385 -77.38 97.52 -43.24
N GLN A 386 -78.68 97.85 -43.13
CA GLN A 386 -79.52 97.36 -42.04
C GLN A 386 -79.61 95.83 -42.08
N GLY A 387 -79.01 95.17 -41.08
CA GLY A 387 -78.94 93.71 -40.96
C GLY A 387 -77.64 93.06 -41.44
N SER A 388 -76.64 93.85 -41.88
CA SER A 388 -75.30 93.35 -42.21
C SER A 388 -74.65 92.67 -41.00
N LYS A 389 -73.97 91.56 -41.24
CA LYS A 389 -73.17 90.82 -40.23
C LYS A 389 -71.69 90.81 -40.59
N ASP A 390 -71.29 91.63 -41.56
CA ASP A 390 -69.91 91.74 -41.99
C ASP A 390 -69.11 92.49 -40.92
N ALA A 391 -67.85 92.09 -40.72
CA ALA A 391 -66.92 92.90 -39.95
C ALA A 391 -66.59 94.16 -40.76
N VAL A 392 -66.87 95.33 -40.22
CA VAL A 392 -66.47 96.63 -40.80
C VAL A 392 -65.07 96.99 -40.32
N ASN A 393 -64.22 97.53 -41.19
CA ASN A 393 -62.85 97.87 -40.87
C ASN A 393 -62.68 99.37 -40.53
N GLY A 394 -61.45 99.78 -40.17
CA GLY A 394 -61.16 101.15 -39.76
C GLY A 394 -61.36 102.22 -40.85
N SER A 395 -61.15 101.92 -42.14
CA SER A 395 -61.39 102.91 -43.21
C SER A 395 -62.86 103.27 -43.30
N GLN A 396 -63.75 102.30 -43.09
CA GLN A 396 -65.19 102.49 -43.11
C GLN A 396 -65.72 103.36 -41.97
N ILE A 397 -65.09 103.33 -40.77
CA ILE A 397 -65.42 104.23 -39.65
C ILE A 397 -64.82 105.63 -39.88
N HIS A 398 -63.60 105.69 -40.43
CA HIS A 398 -62.94 106.94 -40.78
C HIS A 398 -63.78 107.78 -41.75
N ASP A 399 -64.33 107.14 -42.79
CA ASP A 399 -65.17 107.81 -43.79
C ASP A 399 -66.51 108.36 -43.21
N ILE A 400 -67.02 107.81 -42.10
CA ILE A 400 -68.24 108.31 -41.43
C ILE A 400 -67.98 109.55 -40.56
N ILE A 401 -66.79 109.69 -39.98
CA ILE A 401 -66.45 110.75 -39.01
C ILE A 401 -65.70 111.94 -39.67
N GLY A 402 -65.06 111.71 -40.84
CA GLY A 402 -64.46 112.74 -41.70
C GLY A 402 -63.01 113.11 -41.37
N ASP A 403 -62.28 113.58 -42.38
CA ASP A 403 -60.86 113.99 -42.34
C ASP A 403 -60.65 115.14 -41.33
N GLY A 404 -60.19 114.81 -40.11
CA GLY A 404 -59.74 115.80 -39.12
C GLY A 404 -60.08 115.51 -37.66
N ALA A 405 -60.96 114.56 -37.36
CA ALA A 405 -61.29 114.16 -35.97
C ALA A 405 -60.21 113.32 -35.28
N PHE A 406 -59.23 112.83 -36.05
CA PHE A 406 -58.12 112.01 -35.58
C PHE A 406 -56.78 112.70 -35.90
N GLN A 407 -56.50 113.83 -35.26
CA GLN A 407 -55.16 114.42 -35.32
C GLN A 407 -54.24 113.68 -34.34
N GLY A 408 -53.36 112.84 -34.86
CA GLY A 408 -52.38 112.10 -34.05
C GLY A 408 -51.90 110.76 -34.65
N GLY A 409 -52.62 110.22 -35.64
CA GLY A 409 -52.18 109.00 -36.35
C GLY A 409 -52.42 107.68 -35.60
N ASP A 410 -53.12 107.69 -34.46
CA ASP A 410 -53.39 106.51 -33.62
C ASP A 410 -54.84 105.97 -33.70
N GLY A 411 -55.75 106.68 -34.39
CA GLY A 411 -56.97 106.13 -35.00
C GLY A 411 -58.09 105.61 -34.08
N ASN A 412 -57.95 105.71 -32.76
CA ASN A 412 -58.96 105.21 -31.81
C ASN A 412 -59.37 106.22 -30.73
N THR A 413 -58.73 107.39 -30.69
CA THR A 413 -59.01 108.43 -29.71
C THR A 413 -59.46 109.67 -30.45
N ILE A 414 -60.74 110.01 -30.32
CA ILE A 414 -61.22 111.34 -30.69
C ILE A 414 -60.70 112.27 -29.60
N THR A 415 -59.47 112.74 -29.75
CA THR A 415 -58.90 113.74 -28.85
C THR A 415 -59.18 115.11 -29.40
N ASN A 416 -59.25 116.07 -28.48
CA ASN A 416 -59.31 117.46 -28.85
C ASN A 416 -60.56 117.80 -29.66
N ILE A 417 -61.71 117.16 -29.33
CA ILE A 417 -63.03 117.59 -29.81
C ILE A 417 -63.15 119.08 -29.47
N GLY A 418 -63.00 119.94 -30.47
CA GLY A 418 -63.01 121.40 -30.34
C GLY A 418 -61.84 122.06 -29.57
N GLY A 419 -60.69 121.41 -29.33
CA GLY A 419 -59.52 122.09 -28.72
C GLY A 419 -59.33 121.93 -27.19
N THR A 420 -60.07 121.04 -26.53
CA THR A 420 -60.21 120.97 -25.05
C THR A 420 -59.35 119.90 -24.36
N GLY A 421 -58.61 119.10 -25.12
CA GLY A 421 -57.87 117.93 -24.60
C GLY A 421 -58.72 116.75 -24.15
N ALA A 422 -60.04 116.78 -24.30
CA ALA A 422 -60.90 115.72 -23.82
C ALA A 422 -61.46 114.82 -24.91
N THR A 423 -62.00 113.71 -24.44
CA THR A 423 -62.16 112.47 -25.19
C THR A 423 -63.62 112.01 -25.31
N ASN A 424 -64.56 112.79 -24.78
CA ASN A 424 -65.97 112.77 -25.14
C ASN A 424 -66.56 114.18 -24.91
N ILE A 425 -67.73 114.46 -25.52
CA ILE A 425 -68.35 115.81 -25.52
C ILE A 425 -68.59 116.33 -24.09
N ASN A 426 -68.86 115.44 -23.12
CA ASN A 426 -69.17 115.83 -21.74
C ASN A 426 -67.92 116.06 -20.87
N ASP A 427 -66.89 115.23 -21.00
CA ASP A 427 -65.68 115.29 -20.17
C ASP A 427 -64.72 116.40 -20.60
N ALA A 428 -64.84 116.91 -21.83
CA ALA A 428 -64.26 118.19 -22.28
C ALA A 428 -64.61 119.36 -21.39
N ILE A 429 -65.81 119.32 -20.84
CA ILE A 429 -66.34 120.40 -20.02
C ILE A 429 -65.91 120.20 -18.55
N GLY A 430 -65.37 119.02 -18.15
CA GLY A 430 -65.08 118.66 -16.74
C GLY A 430 -63.61 118.43 -16.32
N SER A 431 -62.70 118.00 -17.22
CA SER A 431 -61.39 117.46 -16.81
C SER A 431 -60.27 118.47 -16.52
N ILE A 432 -60.47 119.77 -16.74
CA ILE A 432 -59.47 120.80 -16.42
C ILE A 432 -59.27 120.95 -14.89
N ASN A 433 -60.19 120.48 -14.05
CA ASN A 433 -60.28 120.95 -12.68
C ASN A 433 -59.63 120.12 -11.53
N GLN A 434 -59.13 118.87 -11.66
CA GLN A 434 -58.89 118.04 -10.43
C GLN A 434 -57.72 117.00 -10.31
N LYS A 435 -56.68 116.85 -11.15
CA LYS A 435 -55.78 115.64 -11.08
C LYS A 435 -54.26 115.89 -10.95
N ALA A 436 -53.76 116.27 -9.77
CA ALA A 436 -52.33 116.45 -9.48
C ALA A 436 -51.82 115.84 -8.13
N GLY A 437 -51.92 114.51 -7.91
CA GLY A 437 -51.00 113.81 -6.97
C GLY A 437 -51.44 112.43 -6.42
N GLN A 438 -50.60 111.36 -6.55
CA GLN A 438 -50.39 110.12 -5.68
C GLN A 438 -49.16 109.24 -6.15
N HIS A 439 -48.52 108.43 -5.26
CA HIS A 439 -47.33 107.48 -5.46
C HIS A 439 -47.44 106.11 -4.67
N SER A 440 -46.48 105.13 -4.77
CA SER A 440 -46.52 103.68 -4.31
C SER A 440 -45.39 103.13 -3.34
N THR A 441 -45.53 101.90 -2.71
CA THR A 441 -44.71 101.24 -1.60
C THR A 441 -44.20 99.75 -1.82
N VAL A 442 -43.32 99.15 -0.94
CA VAL A 442 -42.70 97.77 -1.00
C VAL A 442 -42.49 97.05 0.40
N GLU A 443 -42.50 95.68 0.48
CA GLU A 443 -42.29 94.81 1.70
C GLU A 443 -41.28 93.62 1.52
N ALA A 444 -40.75 93.01 2.61
CA ALA A 444 -39.70 91.95 2.63
C ALA A 444 -40.16 90.51 3.00
N GLY A 445 -39.41 89.46 2.60
CA GLY A 445 -39.72 88.01 2.82
C GLY A 445 -38.65 87.20 3.59
N GLN A 446 -38.93 85.93 3.94
CA GLN A 446 -38.27 85.15 5.03
C GLN A 446 -36.73 84.93 4.95
N ASN A 447 -36.11 84.80 3.78
CA ASN A 447 -34.64 84.65 3.63
C ASN A 447 -33.96 85.94 3.10
N ILE A 448 -34.69 87.06 3.08
CA ILE A 448 -34.29 88.34 2.48
C ILE A 448 -34.39 89.47 3.51
N THR A 449 -33.36 90.31 3.55
CA THR A 449 -33.30 91.52 4.37
C THR A 449 -33.48 92.75 3.45
N VAL A 450 -34.41 93.66 3.77
CA VAL A 450 -34.61 94.93 3.04
C VAL A 450 -34.30 96.10 3.97
N LYS A 451 -33.49 97.06 3.50
CA LYS A 451 -33.11 98.27 4.23
C LYS A 451 -33.47 99.53 3.44
N GLU A 452 -34.28 100.41 4.01
CA GLU A 452 -34.68 101.69 3.40
C GLU A 452 -33.59 102.77 3.56
N SER A 453 -33.42 103.60 2.53
CA SER A 453 -32.63 104.83 2.50
C SER A 453 -33.33 105.91 1.65
N THR A 454 -32.80 107.14 1.64
CA THR A 454 -33.29 108.24 0.79
C THR A 454 -32.30 108.51 -0.34
N ASN A 455 -32.80 108.64 -1.57
CA ASN A 455 -31.94 108.92 -2.72
C ASN A 455 -31.61 110.42 -2.84
N SER A 456 -30.71 110.75 -3.77
CA SER A 456 -30.19 112.10 -3.99
C SER A 456 -31.24 113.15 -4.38
N ASN A 457 -32.46 112.74 -4.78
CA ASN A 457 -33.55 113.60 -5.27
C ASN A 457 -34.75 113.67 -4.30
N GLY A 458 -34.60 113.16 -3.07
CA GLY A 458 -35.64 113.23 -2.02
C GLY A 458 -36.73 112.15 -2.09
N GLY A 459 -36.58 111.15 -2.96
CA GLY A 459 -37.45 109.96 -3.01
C GLY A 459 -36.93 108.80 -2.13
N LYS A 460 -37.82 107.86 -1.76
CA LYS A 460 -37.45 106.64 -1.02
C LYS A 460 -36.71 105.63 -1.92
N GLU A 461 -35.69 104.94 -1.39
CA GLU A 461 -34.89 103.88 -2.04
C GLU A 461 -34.71 102.66 -1.11
N TYR A 462 -34.71 101.43 -1.62
CA TYR A 462 -34.66 100.19 -0.83
C TYR A 462 -33.54 99.26 -1.30
N THR A 463 -32.63 98.83 -0.41
CA THR A 463 -31.56 97.85 -0.68
C THR A 463 -31.95 96.45 -0.20
N VAL A 464 -31.78 95.42 -1.02
CA VAL A 464 -32.23 94.03 -0.76
C VAL A 464 -31.04 93.05 -0.77
N ALA A 465 -30.88 92.22 0.27
CA ALA A 465 -29.80 91.22 0.41
C ALA A 465 -30.30 89.90 1.04
N THR A 466 -29.55 88.79 0.91
CA THR A 466 -29.85 87.51 1.60
C THR A 466 -29.46 87.56 3.08
N ALA A 467 -30.18 86.85 3.95
CA ALA A 467 -29.86 86.74 5.38
C ALA A 467 -28.63 85.83 5.65
N ASP A 468 -27.94 86.02 6.78
CA ASP A 468 -26.73 85.25 7.17
C ASP A 468 -27.05 83.77 7.47
N ASP A 469 -28.21 83.51 8.08
CA ASP A 469 -28.78 82.17 8.26
C ASP A 469 -29.97 82.00 7.31
N VAL A 470 -29.92 80.97 6.47
CA VAL A 470 -30.95 80.69 5.46
C VAL A 470 -31.67 79.39 5.76
N LYS A 471 -33.01 79.41 5.71
CA LYS A 471 -33.85 78.23 5.93
C LYS A 471 -34.38 77.73 4.59
N PHE A 472 -33.98 76.51 4.23
CA PHE A 472 -34.50 75.79 3.06
C PHE A 472 -35.24 74.53 3.49
N ASN A 473 -36.38 74.25 2.87
CA ASN A 473 -37.08 72.98 3.06
C ASN A 473 -36.35 71.80 2.35
N SER A 474 -35.63 72.10 1.27
CA SER A 474 -34.76 71.16 0.54
C SER A 474 -33.68 71.94 -0.21
N VAL A 475 -32.46 71.41 -0.27
CA VAL A 475 -31.38 71.96 -1.08
C VAL A 475 -30.97 70.92 -2.11
N THR A 476 -31.16 71.21 -3.39
CA THR A 476 -30.63 70.39 -4.50
C THR A 476 -29.36 71.08 -5.00
N SER A 477 -28.19 70.57 -4.62
CA SER A 477 -26.89 71.05 -5.10
C SER A 477 -26.15 69.93 -5.81
N ASN A 478 -25.45 70.25 -6.90
CA ASN A 478 -24.60 69.28 -7.61
C ASN A 478 -23.36 68.91 -6.79
N THR A 479 -22.79 69.86 -6.05
CA THR A 479 -21.66 69.66 -5.14
C THR A 479 -21.84 70.51 -3.88
N VAL A 480 -21.58 69.93 -2.71
CA VAL A 480 -21.55 70.65 -1.42
C VAL A 480 -20.11 70.63 -0.91
N THR A 481 -19.47 71.80 -0.81
CA THR A 481 -18.14 71.96 -0.18
C THR A 481 -18.33 72.51 1.23
N ALA A 482 -18.12 71.68 2.25
CA ALA A 482 -18.23 72.07 3.66
C ALA A 482 -17.17 71.33 4.50
N ASN A 483 -16.63 71.98 5.54
CA ASN A 483 -15.66 71.35 6.46
C ASN A 483 -16.28 70.25 7.33
N ASN A 484 -17.59 70.36 7.60
CA ASN A 484 -18.38 69.37 8.32
C ASN A 484 -19.82 69.43 7.81
N VAL A 485 -20.41 68.27 7.48
CA VAL A 485 -21.83 68.18 7.14
C VAL A 485 -22.54 67.38 8.23
N LYS A 486 -23.45 68.06 8.95
CA LYS A 486 -24.24 67.45 10.04
C LYS A 486 -25.71 67.39 9.65
N VAL A 487 -26.26 66.19 9.59
CA VAL A 487 -27.69 65.95 9.34
C VAL A 487 -28.22 65.11 10.50
N GLY A 488 -28.78 65.78 11.51
CA GLY A 488 -29.13 65.12 12.77
C GLY A 488 -27.88 64.67 13.54
N ASP A 489 -27.75 63.36 13.76
CA ASP A 489 -26.62 62.68 14.43
C ASP A 489 -25.60 62.06 13.46
N VAL A 490 -25.87 62.07 12.15
CA VAL A 490 -24.89 61.70 11.11
C VAL A 490 -23.91 62.86 10.92
N ASN A 491 -22.60 62.54 10.96
CA ASN A 491 -21.51 63.49 10.77
C ASN A 491 -20.56 63.01 9.67
N ILE A 492 -20.26 63.89 8.70
CA ILE A 492 -19.25 63.65 7.66
C ILE A 492 -18.16 64.70 7.81
N ASP A 493 -16.95 64.26 8.12
CA ASP A 493 -15.75 65.11 8.30
C ASP A 493 -14.49 64.47 7.70
N GLN A 494 -13.33 65.09 7.93
CA GLN A 494 -12.04 64.65 7.38
C GLN A 494 -11.57 63.28 7.89
N ASN A 495 -12.15 62.75 8.96
CA ASN A 495 -11.88 61.41 9.49
C ASN A 495 -12.82 60.34 8.91
N GLY A 496 -13.80 60.73 8.07
CA GLY A 496 -14.72 59.83 7.39
C GLY A 496 -16.19 60.04 7.77
N ILE A 497 -16.98 58.98 7.69
CA ILE A 497 -18.43 58.98 7.92
C ILE A 497 -18.72 58.39 9.30
N ASN A 498 -19.34 59.16 10.18
CA ASN A 498 -20.01 58.65 11.37
C ASN A 498 -21.52 58.61 11.12
N ALA A 499 -22.08 57.41 11.02
CA ALA A 499 -23.51 57.21 10.74
C ALA A 499 -24.42 57.30 11.98
N GLY A 500 -23.90 57.57 13.18
CA GLY A 500 -24.74 57.71 14.38
C GLY A 500 -25.56 56.46 14.71
N ASN A 501 -24.99 55.26 14.61
CA ASN A 501 -25.67 53.96 14.74
C ASN A 501 -26.74 53.64 13.66
N HIS A 502 -26.81 54.41 12.58
CA HIS A 502 -27.65 54.08 11.43
C HIS A 502 -26.95 53.11 10.48
N LYS A 503 -27.75 52.28 9.78
CA LYS A 503 -27.25 51.40 8.71
C LYS A 503 -26.82 52.23 7.51
N ILE A 504 -25.65 51.92 6.95
CA ILE A 504 -25.19 52.46 5.67
C ILE A 504 -25.56 51.46 4.58
N THR A 505 -26.56 51.79 3.75
CA THR A 505 -27.03 50.93 2.64
C THR A 505 -26.44 51.38 1.31
N ASN A 506 -26.58 50.57 0.25
CA ASN A 506 -26.04 50.83 -1.10
C ASN A 506 -24.50 50.89 -1.16
N VAL A 507 -23.82 50.19 -0.25
CA VAL A 507 -22.36 50.00 -0.29
C VAL A 507 -22.03 48.90 -1.30
N ALA A 508 -21.38 49.26 -2.40
CA ALA A 508 -20.86 48.30 -3.38
C ALA A 508 -19.83 47.36 -2.72
N PRO A 509 -19.61 46.13 -3.24
CA PRO A 509 -18.58 45.24 -2.71
C PRO A 509 -17.20 45.91 -2.76
N GLY A 510 -16.57 46.10 -1.60
CA GLY A 510 -15.22 46.67 -1.50
C GLY A 510 -14.13 45.67 -1.90
N GLU A 511 -12.94 46.14 -2.27
CA GLU A 511 -11.81 45.24 -2.52
C GLU A 511 -11.40 44.50 -1.23
N ILE A 512 -11.15 43.18 -1.31
CA ILE A 512 -10.65 42.37 -0.18
C ILE A 512 -9.16 42.09 -0.41
N SER A 513 -8.30 42.92 0.19
CA SER A 513 -6.84 42.76 0.20
C SER A 513 -6.26 43.29 1.52
N SER A 514 -4.99 42.97 1.82
CA SER A 514 -4.35 43.39 3.08
C SER A 514 -4.13 44.91 3.19
N THR A 515 -4.28 45.64 2.09
CA THR A 515 -4.07 47.10 2.00
C THR A 515 -5.36 47.90 1.76
N SER A 516 -6.46 47.23 1.40
CA SER A 516 -7.74 47.88 1.08
C SER A 516 -8.25 48.75 2.23
N LYS A 517 -8.85 49.88 1.88
CA LYS A 517 -9.56 50.81 2.78
C LYS A 517 -11.04 50.91 2.46
N ASP A 518 -11.53 50.05 1.58
CA ASP A 518 -12.93 50.03 1.17
C ASP A 518 -13.82 49.47 2.29
N ALA A 519 -15.05 49.96 2.36
CA ALA A 519 -16.06 49.35 3.22
C ALA A 519 -16.52 48.01 2.62
N VAL A 520 -16.54 46.95 3.44
CA VAL A 520 -17.13 45.66 3.05
C VAL A 520 -18.63 45.65 3.35
N ASN A 521 -19.42 45.07 2.44
CA ASN A 521 -20.86 44.97 2.64
C ASN A 521 -21.27 43.59 3.19
N GLY A 522 -22.54 43.48 3.61
CA GLY A 522 -23.07 42.25 4.19
C GLY A 522 -23.05 41.03 3.26
N SER A 523 -23.06 41.24 1.93
CA SER A 523 -22.97 40.13 0.97
C SER A 523 -21.58 39.49 0.99
N GLN A 524 -20.51 40.28 1.12
CA GLN A 524 -19.13 39.79 1.18
C GLN A 524 -18.87 39.03 2.50
N LEU A 525 -19.37 39.57 3.62
CA LEU A 525 -19.28 38.90 4.91
C LEU A 525 -20.11 37.60 4.92
N ASN A 526 -21.30 37.60 4.34
CA ASN A 526 -22.13 36.40 4.21
C ASN A 526 -21.43 35.33 3.35
N THR A 527 -20.82 35.68 2.22
CA THR A 527 -20.04 34.74 1.40
C THR A 527 -18.93 34.07 2.20
N SER A 528 -18.17 34.82 3.00
CA SER A 528 -17.15 34.27 3.89
C SER A 528 -17.75 33.30 4.93
N ASN A 529 -18.84 33.68 5.58
CA ASN A 529 -19.49 32.84 6.59
C ASN A 529 -20.12 31.57 5.98
N GLN A 530 -20.68 31.65 4.77
CA GLN A 530 -21.18 30.48 4.04
C GLN A 530 -20.04 29.50 3.69
N TYR A 531 -18.86 30.02 3.33
CA TYR A 531 -17.68 29.18 3.08
C TYR A 531 -17.25 28.40 4.34
N ILE A 532 -17.27 29.04 5.51
CA ILE A 532 -16.93 28.42 6.79
C ILE A 532 -17.91 27.28 7.13
N VAL A 533 -19.22 27.51 7.05
CA VAL A 533 -20.22 26.47 7.39
C VAL A 533 -20.25 25.33 6.38
N ASN A 534 -20.01 25.61 5.09
CA ASN A 534 -19.87 24.57 4.07
C ASN A 534 -18.61 23.72 4.30
N SER A 535 -17.52 24.34 4.74
CA SER A 535 -16.25 23.66 5.03
C SER A 535 -16.33 22.79 6.30
N LEU A 536 -17.10 23.22 7.31
CA LEU A 536 -17.40 22.39 8.48
C LEU A 536 -18.39 21.25 8.10
N GLY A 537 -19.41 21.52 7.29
CA GLY A 537 -20.43 20.52 6.97
C GLY A 537 -21.23 20.11 8.22
N GLY A 538 -21.66 18.85 8.30
CA GLY A 538 -22.37 18.33 9.48
C GLY A 538 -23.66 19.09 9.85
N GLY A 539 -24.27 19.82 8.91
CA GLY A 539 -25.44 20.66 9.19
C GLY A 539 -25.13 21.99 9.90
N ALA A 540 -23.87 22.43 9.96
CA ALA A 540 -23.51 23.78 10.40
C ALA A 540 -24.21 24.84 9.54
N LYS A 541 -24.64 25.95 10.15
CA LYS A 541 -25.38 27.02 9.48
C LYS A 541 -24.98 28.39 9.96
N TYR A 542 -25.12 29.38 9.08
CA TYR A 542 -25.02 30.79 9.42
C TYR A 542 -26.31 31.49 8.99
N GLU A 543 -27.16 31.82 9.96
CA GLU A 543 -28.47 32.43 9.75
C GLU A 543 -28.68 33.54 10.78
N ASN A 544 -29.29 34.66 10.36
CA ASN A 544 -29.59 35.81 11.23
C ASN A 544 -28.38 36.35 12.04
N GLY A 545 -27.18 36.28 11.47
CA GLY A 545 -25.97 36.78 12.10
C GLY A 545 -25.33 35.85 13.13
N GLN A 546 -25.83 34.62 13.29
CA GLN A 546 -25.38 33.65 14.29
C GLN A 546 -24.92 32.34 13.63
N PHE A 547 -23.87 31.72 14.16
CA PHE A 547 -23.44 30.38 13.76
C PHE A 547 -24.17 29.32 14.58
N THR A 548 -24.68 28.30 13.89
CA THR A 548 -25.07 27.02 14.50
C THR A 548 -23.97 26.01 14.18
N GLY A 549 -23.41 25.40 15.22
CA GLY A 549 -22.31 24.43 15.07
C GLY A 549 -22.73 23.18 14.28
N PRO A 550 -21.75 22.45 13.70
CA PRO A 550 -22.02 21.17 13.03
C PRO A 550 -22.55 20.14 14.03
N THR A 551 -23.03 19.01 13.52
CA THR A 551 -23.36 17.80 14.25
C THR A 551 -22.72 16.61 13.53
N TYR A 552 -21.68 16.05 14.14
CA TYR A 552 -21.01 14.84 13.66
C TYR A 552 -21.43 13.65 14.53
N ASN A 553 -21.94 12.61 13.90
CA ASN A 553 -22.37 11.39 14.59
C ASN A 553 -21.26 10.33 14.53
N VAL A 554 -20.72 9.95 15.68
CA VAL A 554 -19.64 8.96 15.79
C VAL A 554 -19.97 8.00 16.93
N ASN A 555 -20.02 6.70 16.65
CA ASN A 555 -20.25 5.64 17.64
C ASN A 555 -21.44 5.91 18.59
N ASN A 556 -22.61 6.24 18.03
CA ASN A 556 -23.84 6.63 18.73
C ASN A 556 -23.74 7.90 19.61
N GLY A 557 -22.63 8.65 19.55
CA GLY A 557 -22.47 9.98 20.14
C GLY A 557 -22.61 11.10 19.10
N SER A 558 -22.96 12.31 19.57
CA SER A 558 -23.13 13.51 18.74
C SER A 558 -22.16 14.60 19.19
N TYR A 559 -21.37 15.13 18.27
CA TYR A 559 -20.29 16.09 18.54
C TYR A 559 -20.45 17.35 17.70
N ASN A 560 -20.23 18.52 18.31
CA ASN A 560 -20.52 19.82 17.69
C ASN A 560 -19.29 20.59 17.20
N ASN A 561 -18.14 19.93 17.19
CA ASN A 561 -16.89 20.45 16.67
C ASN A 561 -16.04 19.30 16.12
N VAL A 562 -15.09 19.63 15.24
CA VAL A 562 -14.28 18.64 14.52
C VAL A 562 -13.33 17.89 15.46
N GLY A 563 -12.73 18.59 16.44
CA GLY A 563 -11.75 18.01 17.35
C GLY A 563 -12.32 16.85 18.18
N ASP A 564 -13.48 17.06 18.79
CA ASP A 564 -14.13 16.04 19.62
C ASP A 564 -14.63 14.85 18.79
N ALA A 565 -15.14 15.09 17.58
CA ALA A 565 -15.57 14.04 16.67
C ALA A 565 -14.39 13.15 16.22
N LEU A 566 -13.24 13.76 15.90
CA LEU A 566 -12.00 13.03 15.59
C LEU A 566 -11.47 12.27 16.82
N GLY A 567 -11.54 12.87 18.01
CA GLY A 567 -11.21 12.19 19.27
C GLY A 567 -12.07 10.95 19.52
N ALA A 568 -13.38 11.05 19.23
CA ALA A 568 -14.31 9.92 19.36
C ALA A 568 -14.06 8.81 18.34
N LEU A 569 -13.73 9.15 17.09
CA LEU A 569 -13.32 8.18 16.06
C LEU A 569 -12.05 7.45 16.48
N ASN A 570 -11.04 8.20 16.94
CA ASN A 570 -9.80 7.62 17.43
C ASN A 570 -10.03 6.61 18.57
N GLN A 571 -10.93 6.93 19.52
CA GLN A 571 -11.28 5.99 20.59
C GLN A 571 -12.04 4.76 20.08
N ALA A 572 -12.92 4.93 19.08
CA ALA A 572 -13.62 3.82 18.44
C ALA A 572 -12.64 2.87 17.72
N ASP A 573 -11.63 3.41 17.03
CA ASP A 573 -10.58 2.64 16.38
C ASP A 573 -9.70 1.89 17.38
N ILE A 574 -9.32 2.53 18.50
CA ILE A 574 -8.62 1.85 19.61
C ILE A 574 -9.46 0.69 20.15
N ASN A 575 -10.77 0.90 20.35
CA ASN A 575 -11.67 -0.16 20.83
C ASN A 575 -11.82 -1.30 19.81
N LEU A 576 -11.86 -0.99 18.52
CA LEU A 576 -11.86 -1.99 17.46
C LEU A 576 -10.55 -2.80 17.46
N GLY A 577 -9.40 -2.13 17.57
CA GLY A 577 -8.10 -2.77 17.71
C GLY A 577 -8.06 -3.74 18.88
N ASN A 578 -8.53 -3.31 20.05
CA ASN A 578 -8.63 -4.20 21.23
C ASN A 578 -9.54 -5.41 20.98
N ARG A 579 -10.68 -5.24 20.30
CA ARG A 579 -11.57 -6.36 19.96
C ARG A 579 -10.92 -7.35 19.00
N ILE A 580 -10.14 -6.86 18.04
CA ILE A 580 -9.39 -7.70 17.10
C ILE A 580 -8.32 -8.51 17.84
N THR A 581 -7.54 -7.87 18.73
CA THR A 581 -6.55 -8.57 19.56
C THR A 581 -7.19 -9.66 20.42
N ASN A 582 -8.28 -9.34 21.13
CA ASN A 582 -9.02 -10.33 21.94
C ASN A 582 -9.58 -11.49 21.09
N LEU A 583 -10.02 -11.23 19.86
CA LEU A 583 -10.45 -12.28 18.94
C LEU A 583 -9.26 -13.15 18.51
N GLY A 584 -8.10 -12.54 18.26
CA GLY A 584 -6.84 -13.24 18.00
C GLY A 584 -6.48 -14.20 19.14
N ASP A 585 -6.44 -13.70 20.38
CA ASP A 585 -6.13 -14.50 21.56
C ASP A 585 -7.12 -15.66 21.75
N ARG A 586 -8.41 -15.40 21.53
CA ARG A 586 -9.46 -16.42 21.65
C ARG A 586 -9.37 -17.47 20.54
N LEU A 587 -9.05 -17.06 19.30
CA LEU A 587 -8.82 -17.98 18.20
C LEU A 587 -7.59 -18.85 18.46
N GLU A 588 -6.49 -18.26 18.92
CA GLU A 588 -5.28 -18.97 19.29
C GLU A 588 -5.58 -20.01 20.39
N GLN A 589 -6.33 -19.63 21.43
CA GLN A 589 -6.77 -20.56 22.47
C GLN A 589 -7.65 -21.69 21.94
N VAL A 590 -8.55 -21.41 21.00
CA VAL A 590 -9.38 -22.44 20.35
C VAL A 590 -8.49 -23.39 19.53
N PHE A 591 -7.53 -22.87 18.76
CA PHE A 591 -6.59 -23.70 18.01
C PHE A 591 -5.73 -24.58 18.93
N TYR A 592 -5.22 -24.06 20.05
CA TYR A 592 -4.51 -24.87 21.04
C TYR A 592 -5.38 -25.99 21.62
N ASN A 593 -6.62 -25.69 22.01
CA ASN A 593 -7.54 -26.70 22.55
C ASN A 593 -7.93 -27.76 21.51
N VAL A 594 -8.15 -27.35 20.25
CA VAL A 594 -8.45 -28.27 19.16
C VAL A 594 -7.24 -29.15 18.86
N ASN A 595 -6.03 -28.59 18.81
CA ASN A 595 -4.82 -29.38 18.57
C ASN A 595 -4.59 -30.40 19.69
N GLY A 596 -4.73 -29.99 20.96
CA GLY A 596 -4.65 -30.92 22.08
C GLY A 596 -5.70 -32.03 22.05
N ARG A 597 -6.94 -31.71 21.63
CA ARG A 597 -7.98 -32.73 21.42
C ARG A 597 -7.67 -33.67 20.26
N ILE A 598 -7.06 -33.18 19.18
CA ILE A 598 -6.63 -34.01 18.05
C ILE A 598 -5.53 -34.98 18.50
N ASP A 599 -4.55 -34.50 19.28
CA ASP A 599 -3.49 -35.34 19.85
C ASP A 599 -4.08 -36.42 20.80
N ASP A 600 -5.07 -36.06 21.62
CA ASP A 600 -5.80 -37.01 22.47
C ASP A 600 -6.60 -38.03 21.66
N VAL A 601 -7.23 -37.61 20.57
CA VAL A 601 -7.95 -38.51 19.65
C VAL A 601 -6.98 -39.46 18.96
N GLU A 602 -5.82 -38.98 18.50
CA GLU A 602 -4.77 -39.81 17.91
C GLU A 602 -4.28 -40.86 18.90
N LYS A 603 -3.97 -40.46 20.14
CA LYS A 603 -3.57 -41.39 21.21
C LYS A 603 -4.65 -42.42 21.52
N LYS A 604 -5.91 -42.02 21.69
CA LYS A 604 -7.02 -42.94 21.95
C LYS A 604 -7.27 -43.89 20.77
N ALA A 605 -7.14 -43.42 19.53
CA ALA A 605 -7.27 -44.26 18.35
C ALA A 605 -6.14 -45.29 18.26
N ASN A 606 -4.89 -44.86 18.44
CA ASN A 606 -3.73 -45.74 18.47
C ASN A 606 -3.81 -46.78 19.58
N ALA A 607 -4.26 -46.38 20.78
CA ALA A 607 -4.49 -47.28 21.91
C ALA A 607 -5.64 -48.27 21.67
N GLY A 608 -6.70 -47.86 20.97
CA GLY A 608 -7.78 -48.74 20.52
C GLY A 608 -7.31 -49.79 19.51
N ILE A 609 -6.47 -49.39 18.55
CA ILE A 609 -5.84 -50.32 17.59
C ILE A 609 -4.92 -51.30 18.32
N ALA A 610 -4.08 -50.81 19.24
CA ALA A 610 -3.23 -51.67 20.06
C ALA A 610 -4.06 -52.68 20.87
N SER A 611 -5.19 -52.25 21.46
CA SER A 611 -6.11 -53.15 22.19
C SER A 611 -6.71 -54.22 21.28
N ALA A 612 -7.09 -53.86 20.05
CA ALA A 612 -7.59 -54.82 19.07
C ALA A 612 -6.50 -55.83 18.63
N MET A 613 -5.25 -55.38 18.49
CA MET A 613 -4.10 -56.23 18.17
C MET A 613 -3.73 -57.17 19.33
N ALA A 614 -3.90 -56.74 20.58
CA ALA A 614 -3.62 -57.55 21.76
C ALA A 614 -4.66 -58.67 21.99
N LEU A 615 -5.81 -58.60 21.32
CA LEU A 615 -6.88 -59.59 21.39
C LEU A 615 -6.60 -60.79 20.49
N GLU A 616 -5.72 -61.67 20.93
CA GLU A 616 -5.38 -62.90 20.22
C GLU A 616 -6.55 -63.91 20.20
N GLY A 617 -6.54 -64.85 19.26
CA GLY A 617 -7.51 -65.94 19.20
C GLY A 617 -7.14 -67.09 20.15
N ALA A 618 -7.97 -67.35 21.15
CA ALA A 618 -7.80 -68.55 21.99
C ALA A 618 -7.96 -69.84 21.16
N PRO A 619 -7.11 -70.88 21.38
CA PRO A 619 -7.09 -72.12 20.57
C PRO A 619 -8.45 -72.83 20.49
N PHE A 620 -8.77 -73.43 19.34
CA PHE A 620 -10.02 -74.18 19.17
C PHE A 620 -9.85 -75.63 19.60
N VAL A 621 -10.36 -75.99 20.78
CA VAL A 621 -10.25 -77.35 21.34
C VAL A 621 -11.63 -77.85 21.79
N ALA A 622 -12.13 -78.92 21.16
CA ALA A 622 -13.47 -79.46 21.40
C ALA A 622 -13.72 -79.79 22.87
N GLY A 623 -14.87 -79.34 23.38
CA GLY A 623 -15.33 -79.54 24.75
C GLY A 623 -14.56 -78.80 25.86
N LYS A 624 -13.47 -78.10 25.55
CA LYS A 624 -12.66 -77.37 26.54
C LYS A 624 -12.94 -75.87 26.54
N PHE A 625 -12.60 -75.23 27.66
CA PHE A 625 -12.35 -73.80 27.71
C PHE A 625 -10.87 -73.57 27.40
N THR A 626 -10.58 -72.61 26.54
CA THR A 626 -9.22 -72.20 26.19
C THR A 626 -9.07 -70.71 26.40
N TYR A 627 -7.84 -70.28 26.70
CA TYR A 627 -7.51 -68.87 26.88
C TYR A 627 -6.28 -68.49 26.06
N ALA A 628 -6.18 -67.21 25.72
CA ALA A 628 -4.98 -66.59 25.14
C ALA A 628 -4.79 -65.21 25.76
N VAL A 629 -3.53 -64.82 25.97
CA VAL A 629 -3.15 -63.50 26.47
C VAL A 629 -2.15 -62.91 25.50
N GLY A 630 -2.44 -61.71 25.01
CA GLY A 630 -1.61 -61.00 24.04
C GLY A 630 -1.18 -59.64 24.57
N ALA A 631 -0.03 -59.17 24.10
CA ALA A 631 0.43 -57.80 24.29
C ALA A 631 0.74 -57.21 22.92
N ALA A 632 0.42 -55.93 22.71
CA ALA A 632 0.63 -55.25 21.45
C ALA A 632 1.08 -53.80 21.66
N TYR A 633 1.77 -53.27 20.66
CA TYR A 633 2.21 -51.87 20.61
C TYR A 633 1.86 -51.30 19.24
N HIS A 634 1.26 -50.11 19.21
CA HIS A 634 0.94 -49.40 17.98
C HIS A 634 0.89 -47.89 18.23
N GLY A 635 1.60 -47.11 17.39
CA GLY A 635 1.51 -45.65 17.39
C GLY A 635 1.86 -44.96 18.72
N GLY A 636 2.81 -45.50 19.49
CA GLY A 636 3.22 -44.95 20.80
C GLY A 636 2.50 -45.53 22.01
N GLU A 637 1.44 -46.31 21.80
CA GLU A 637 0.60 -46.86 22.87
C GLU A 637 0.78 -48.38 22.99
N ASN A 638 0.68 -48.88 24.22
CA ASN A 638 0.82 -50.30 24.56
C ASN A 638 -0.53 -50.86 25.01
N ALA A 639 -0.83 -52.12 24.73
CA ALA A 639 -2.05 -52.78 25.17
C ALA A 639 -1.84 -54.24 25.57
N VAL A 640 -2.72 -54.71 26.45
CA VAL A 640 -2.79 -56.10 26.89
C VAL A 640 -4.22 -56.61 26.72
N GLY A 641 -4.35 -57.83 26.22
CA GLY A 641 -5.64 -58.46 25.93
C GLY A 641 -5.70 -59.89 26.45
N ALA A 642 -6.88 -60.30 26.89
CA ALA A 642 -7.17 -61.66 27.32
C ALA A 642 -8.43 -62.16 26.62
N THR A 643 -8.34 -63.35 26.02
CA THR A 643 -9.42 -63.98 25.27
C THR A 643 -9.72 -65.33 25.89
N LEU A 644 -11.01 -65.64 26.06
CA LEU A 644 -11.54 -66.92 26.49
C LEU A 644 -12.45 -67.49 25.40
N ARG A 645 -12.29 -68.76 25.06
CA ARG A 645 -13.14 -69.47 24.10
C ARG A 645 -13.73 -70.72 24.76
N LYS A 646 -15.02 -70.94 24.55
CA LYS A 646 -15.69 -72.23 24.80
C LYS A 646 -16.11 -72.84 23.48
N THR A 647 -15.55 -74.01 23.18
CA THR A 647 -15.94 -74.80 22.03
C THR A 647 -16.91 -75.90 22.46
N ALA A 648 -17.94 -76.14 21.64
CA ALA A 648 -18.89 -77.22 21.83
C ALA A 648 -18.20 -78.59 21.80
N ASP A 649 -18.78 -79.58 22.48
CA ASP A 649 -18.18 -80.91 22.59
C ASP A 649 -18.07 -81.59 21.21
N ASN A 650 -18.98 -81.29 20.29
CA ASN A 650 -18.95 -81.77 18.91
C ASN A 650 -17.98 -81.00 18.00
N GLY A 651 -17.29 -79.97 18.51
CA GLY A 651 -16.33 -79.18 17.74
C GLY A 651 -16.92 -78.37 16.59
N ARG A 652 -18.25 -78.29 16.43
CA ARG A 652 -18.88 -77.62 15.27
C ARG A 652 -19.16 -76.13 15.49
N TRP A 653 -19.20 -75.66 16.74
CA TRP A 653 -19.32 -74.24 17.06
C TRP A 653 -18.53 -73.87 18.31
N SER A 654 -18.15 -72.60 18.42
CA SER A 654 -17.53 -72.03 19.61
C SER A 654 -17.96 -70.59 19.83
N ILE A 655 -18.03 -70.19 21.10
CA ILE A 655 -18.18 -68.80 21.53
C ILE A 655 -16.83 -68.32 22.04
N THR A 656 -16.40 -67.15 21.57
CA THR A 656 -15.16 -66.49 21.98
C THR A 656 -15.52 -65.13 22.58
N GLY A 657 -15.05 -64.85 23.79
CA GLY A 657 -15.11 -63.53 24.42
C GLY A 657 -13.71 -63.04 24.71
N GLY A 658 -13.44 -61.75 24.53
CA GLY A 658 -12.14 -61.17 24.88
C GLY A 658 -12.27 -59.75 25.40
N VAL A 659 -11.37 -59.38 26.29
CA VAL A 659 -11.25 -58.05 26.87
C VAL A 659 -9.81 -57.55 26.70
N ALA A 660 -9.64 -56.27 26.40
CA ALA A 660 -8.32 -55.66 26.30
C ALA A 660 -8.32 -54.24 26.86
N ALA A 661 -7.18 -53.82 27.38
CA ALA A 661 -6.95 -52.48 27.88
C ALA A 661 -5.59 -51.97 27.39
N ALA A 662 -5.53 -50.68 27.06
CA ALA A 662 -4.32 -50.01 26.60
C ALA A 662 -3.83 -48.95 27.59
N SER A 663 -2.66 -48.37 27.34
CA SER A 663 -2.06 -47.28 28.11
C SER A 663 -2.90 -46.00 28.12
N GLN A 664 -3.81 -45.83 27.15
CA GLN A 664 -4.80 -44.76 27.06
C GLN A 664 -6.13 -45.28 26.50
N GLY A 665 -7.24 -44.59 26.79
CA GLY A 665 -8.58 -44.95 26.28
C GLY A 665 -9.32 -46.00 27.12
N ASP A 666 -10.56 -46.30 26.71
CA ASP A 666 -11.45 -47.19 27.45
C ASP A 666 -11.17 -48.68 27.13
N PRO A 667 -11.44 -49.60 28.07
CA PRO A 667 -11.31 -51.04 27.82
C PRO A 667 -12.19 -51.52 26.67
N SER A 668 -11.62 -52.33 25.78
CA SER A 668 -12.30 -52.92 24.64
C SER A 668 -12.81 -54.32 24.95
N VAL A 669 -14.00 -54.66 24.45
CA VAL A 669 -14.61 -55.99 24.61
C VAL A 669 -15.03 -56.53 23.25
N ARG A 670 -14.77 -57.81 22.98
CA ARG A 670 -15.23 -58.52 21.79
C ARG A 670 -15.96 -59.81 22.17
N VAL A 671 -17.02 -60.14 21.44
CA VAL A 671 -17.68 -61.43 21.49
C VAL A 671 -17.92 -61.91 20.07
N GLY A 672 -17.57 -63.15 19.77
CA GLY A 672 -17.72 -63.75 18.46
C GLY A 672 -18.17 -65.20 18.56
N ILE A 673 -18.95 -65.63 17.57
CA ILE A 673 -19.36 -67.02 17.39
C ILE A 673 -18.75 -67.50 16.08
N SER A 674 -18.09 -68.64 16.12
CA SER A 674 -17.52 -69.28 14.92
C SER A 674 -17.97 -70.73 14.86
N GLY A 675 -18.34 -71.19 13.68
CA GLY A 675 -18.75 -72.57 13.43
C GLY A 675 -18.47 -72.99 12.00
N VAL A 676 -18.62 -74.29 11.74
CA VAL A 676 -18.42 -74.89 10.42
C VAL A 676 -19.78 -75.33 9.88
N ILE A 677 -20.10 -74.94 8.65
CA ILE A 677 -21.33 -75.30 7.93
C ILE A 677 -20.89 -76.17 6.74
N ASP A 678 -21.56 -77.31 6.54
CA ASP A 678 -21.26 -78.28 5.47
C ASP A 678 -21.73 -77.80 4.09
#